data_AF-A0A162AN36-F1
#
_entry.id   AF-A0A162AN36-F1
#
_cell.length_a   1.000
_cell.length_b   1.000
_cell.length_c   1.000
_cell.angle_alpha   90.00
_cell.angle_beta   90.00
_cell.angle_gamma   90.00
#
_symmetry.space_group_name_H-M   'P 1'
#
loop_
_entity.id
_entity.type
_entity.pdbx_description
1 polymer ?
#
loop_
_entity_poly.entity_id
_entity_poly.type
_entity_poly.pdbx_seq_one_letter_code
_entity_poly.pdbx_strand_id
1 'polypeptide(L)'
;MPKYYVYPAIGIARVGNSESKFFVGPEVPHQEVNPNYTGDNFGSCYEAGSLQNLPGSSLDFKDAEGKVKRQAARFRIFEVSDCGNNVREITDKDAKIEWRVNLANRKSINYQFENAMDLGKLSKDCKLRNDFITNLDERKKKLLIKPSQCKIQGCNQSDKPAYQFNDGTFFAGTSYETQVYLGELRTDSEGRLLVLGGLGHSASYNNSPITTFANNETWHDDISDGTVRATVTINDKPIEAEPAMVAVTPPNFAPGMPGVITMYDVVSDLLLDANTKTEFYRDIYPILSSLVENQGVNEGYFMAFGDYSPANFTQPDILEKLESNSEQYKSFRTAVFDLFRVTPDITATRRAEKVEQLLQDPAVQDVNKQVLEPIFVEAVKQTQTAVQADKLPPIFGDGYGDYADSPLIGLSLTNTQYKHLKNWADGKFEKGENPREATINSSCTITDPLQVINDQNNWPHTLTKTNLQQCLGGPFHPGIELTWFLRRKSMWNTADPFDPMRLNIVECDDDVQDYYGPILTPEVALKDMFNVSGPGTLTRFMGVPWQSDEGSCQSNESYDPAQYLPTMTFWSARVPNQVLSQRSFEQLQNEAIGLGQRAKSYSYRQDWLRFLREGGEKARVNMVKYWDKIGIVVKTPTTALKADHNNVDHIWVESQVNERFLANDTSYRQLLNLENLAHFEGNDLMLGENAVTNEQLDLLDKEDEQACEQGLTRRKITIRQDQN
;
A
#
# COMPACT_ATOMS: atom_id res chain seq x y z
N MET A 1 6.54 28.92 25.09
CA MET A 1 5.14 28.52 25.26
C MET A 1 4.98 27.20 24.54
N PRO A 2 4.35 26.19 25.18
CA PRO A 2 4.19 24.88 24.58
C PRO A 2 3.55 24.99 23.19
N LYS A 3 4.02 24.15 22.27
CA LYS A 3 3.45 24.04 20.92
C LYS A 3 2.49 22.85 20.88
N TYR A 4 1.51 22.92 19.99
CA TYR A 4 0.51 21.88 19.80
C TYR A 4 0.66 21.35 18.39
N TYR A 5 0.59 20.04 18.21
CA TYR A 5 0.79 19.41 16.91
C TYR A 5 -0.33 18.42 16.62
N VAL A 6 -0.85 18.47 15.40
CA VAL A 6 -1.75 17.43 14.88
C VAL A 6 -0.91 16.25 14.39
N TYR A 7 -1.27 15.03 14.82
CA TYR A 7 -0.64 13.78 14.40
C TYR A 7 -1.67 12.71 14.03
N PRO A 8 -1.37 11.78 13.10
CA PRO A 8 -0.12 11.69 12.31
C PRO A 8 0.12 12.93 11.43
N ALA A 9 1.38 13.22 11.08
CA ALA A 9 1.69 14.34 10.19
C ALA A 9 1.10 14.14 8.78
N ILE A 10 0.99 12.87 8.35
CA ILE A 10 0.24 12.43 7.17
C ILE A 10 -0.61 11.23 7.60
N GLY A 11 -1.94 11.38 7.65
CA GLY A 11 -2.88 10.29 7.93
C GLY A 11 -3.34 9.58 6.66
N ILE A 12 -3.50 8.26 6.71
CA ILE A 12 -3.91 7.44 5.57
C ILE A 12 -5.31 6.87 5.80
N ALA A 13 -6.27 7.40 5.04
CA ALA A 13 -7.61 6.86 4.92
C ALA A 13 -7.75 6.08 3.60
N ARG A 14 -8.76 5.21 3.50
CA ARG A 14 -9.05 4.43 2.29
C ARG A 14 -10.52 4.46 1.95
N VAL A 15 -10.83 4.58 0.67
CA VAL A 15 -12.21 4.52 0.16
C VAL A 15 -12.81 3.13 0.41
N GLY A 16 -14.14 3.09 0.50
CA GLY A 16 -14.92 1.90 0.78
C GLY A 16 -16.39 2.22 0.52
N ASN A 17 -17.14 1.38 -0.18
CA ASN A 17 -18.52 1.67 -0.53
C ASN A 17 -19.53 1.35 0.60
N SER A 18 -19.08 0.89 1.77
CA SER A 18 -19.94 0.76 2.95
C SER A 18 -20.20 2.14 3.59
N GLU A 19 -21.46 2.57 3.53
CA GLU A 19 -21.91 3.84 4.09
C GLU A 19 -22.00 3.81 5.63
N SER A 20 -22.19 2.63 6.23
CA SER A 20 -22.44 2.51 7.67
C SER A 20 -21.29 1.89 8.46
N LYS A 21 -20.36 1.19 7.79
CA LYS A 21 -19.26 0.47 8.45
C LYS A 21 -17.90 1.03 8.04
N PHE A 22 -17.01 1.10 9.02
CA PHE A 22 -15.63 1.52 8.85
C PHE A 22 -14.76 0.81 9.90
N PHE A 23 -13.45 0.93 9.74
CA PHE A 23 -12.46 0.59 10.75
C PHE A 23 -11.34 1.64 10.77
N VAL A 24 -10.58 1.70 11.85
CA VAL A 24 -9.40 2.57 11.98
C VAL A 24 -8.17 1.75 11.59
N GLY A 25 -7.29 2.32 10.78
CA GLY A 25 -6.03 1.67 10.41
C GLY A 25 -5.09 1.50 11.61
N PRO A 26 -4.03 0.66 11.48
CA PRO A 26 -2.96 0.57 12.47
C PRO A 26 -2.41 1.93 12.92
N GLU A 27 -2.19 2.09 14.22
CA GLU A 27 -1.64 3.30 14.85
C GLU A 27 -0.23 3.10 15.40
N VAL A 28 0.19 1.84 15.59
CA VAL A 28 1.56 1.45 15.93
C VAL A 28 2.11 0.39 14.98
N PRO A 29 3.44 0.30 14.79
CA PRO A 29 4.04 -0.75 13.98
C PRO A 29 3.68 -2.14 14.52
N HIS A 30 3.54 -3.11 13.63
CA HIS A 30 3.19 -4.51 13.94
C HIS A 30 1.80 -4.74 14.54
N GLN A 31 0.95 -3.71 14.65
CA GLN A 31 -0.48 -3.90 14.94
C GLN A 31 -1.15 -4.67 13.81
N GLU A 32 -1.75 -5.81 14.14
CA GLU A 32 -2.54 -6.56 13.16
C GLU A 32 -3.76 -5.73 12.75
N VAL A 33 -4.07 -5.73 11.45
CA VAL A 33 -5.23 -5.00 10.97
C VAL A 33 -6.49 -5.73 11.42
N ASN A 34 -7.39 -5.01 12.08
CA ASN A 34 -8.67 -5.54 12.53
C ASN A 34 -9.83 -4.72 11.94
N PRO A 35 -10.69 -5.30 11.08
CA PRO A 35 -11.80 -4.57 10.46
C PRO A 35 -12.99 -4.31 11.41
N ASN A 36 -12.88 -4.68 12.68
CA ASN A 36 -13.82 -4.36 13.73
C ASN A 36 -13.29 -3.27 14.68
N TYR A 37 -12.04 -2.84 14.55
CA TYR A 37 -11.46 -1.79 15.37
C TYR A 37 -11.94 -0.42 14.89
N THR A 38 -12.69 0.29 15.73
CA THR A 38 -13.26 1.62 15.44
C THR A 38 -12.57 2.74 16.23
N GLY A 39 -11.43 2.45 16.88
CA GLY A 39 -10.64 3.42 17.66
C GLY A 39 -10.90 3.39 19.17
N ASP A 40 -12.15 3.21 19.59
CA ASP A 40 -12.56 3.21 21.02
C ASP A 40 -12.67 1.81 21.64
N ASN A 41 -12.55 0.76 20.83
CA ASN A 41 -12.90 -0.60 21.21
C ASN A 41 -11.71 -1.58 21.15
N PHE A 42 -10.48 -1.09 21.40
CA PHE A 42 -9.24 -1.86 21.26
C PHE A 42 -9.30 -3.23 21.96
N GLY A 43 -9.70 -3.27 23.23
CA GLY A 43 -9.79 -4.52 24.00
C GLY A 43 -10.86 -5.53 23.54
N SER A 44 -11.75 -5.14 22.61
CA SER A 44 -12.70 -6.05 21.96
C SER A 44 -12.22 -6.59 20.61
N CYS A 45 -11.08 -6.09 20.13
CA CYS A 45 -10.49 -6.43 18.84
C CYS A 45 -9.17 -7.20 19.00
N TYR A 46 -8.41 -6.87 20.05
CA TYR A 46 -7.07 -7.38 20.26
C TYR A 46 -6.97 -8.22 21.53
N GLU A 47 -6.06 -9.19 21.52
CA GLU A 47 -5.70 -9.96 22.70
C GLU A 47 -5.20 -9.05 23.84
N ALA A 48 -5.52 -9.42 25.07
CA ALA A 48 -5.21 -8.60 26.23
C ALA A 48 -3.69 -8.37 26.35
N GLY A 49 -3.28 -7.11 26.31
CA GLY A 49 -1.88 -6.73 26.38
C GLY A 49 -1.09 -7.03 25.10
N SER A 50 -1.74 -7.28 23.96
CA SER A 50 -1.10 -7.63 22.70
C SER A 50 -1.62 -6.77 21.55
N LEU A 51 -0.91 -6.81 20.43
CA LEU A 51 -1.28 -6.20 19.16
C LEU A 51 -1.88 -7.21 18.16
N GLN A 52 -2.07 -8.46 18.59
CA GLN A 52 -2.64 -9.56 17.82
C GLN A 52 -4.17 -9.56 17.89
N ASN A 53 -4.81 -9.92 16.79
CA ASN A 53 -6.27 -10.06 16.72
C ASN A 53 -6.78 -11.14 17.67
N LEU A 54 -7.98 -10.95 18.24
CA LEU A 54 -8.59 -11.96 19.09
C LEU A 54 -8.81 -13.29 18.34
N PRO A 55 -8.51 -14.44 18.98
CA PRO A 55 -8.75 -15.75 18.38
C PRO A 55 -10.22 -15.92 17.99
N GLY A 56 -10.46 -16.40 16.75
CA GLY A 56 -11.81 -16.61 16.22
C GLY A 56 -12.57 -15.35 15.82
N SER A 57 -11.97 -14.15 15.91
CA SER A 57 -12.56 -12.96 15.31
C SER A 57 -12.59 -13.08 13.79
N SER A 58 -13.75 -12.84 13.17
CA SER A 58 -13.81 -12.76 11.71
C SER A 58 -13.19 -11.44 11.24
N LEU A 59 -12.31 -11.54 10.25
CA LEU A 59 -11.66 -10.40 9.63
C LEU A 59 -12.44 -10.00 8.36
N ASP A 60 -13.70 -9.61 8.55
CA ASP A 60 -14.59 -9.18 7.47
C ASP A 60 -14.34 -7.72 7.13
N PHE A 61 -13.66 -7.47 6.01
CA PHE A 61 -13.40 -6.15 5.45
C PHE A 61 -14.56 -5.64 4.59
N LYS A 62 -15.58 -6.48 4.36
CA LYS A 62 -16.86 -6.10 3.77
C LYS A 62 -17.97 -6.18 4.81
N ASP A 63 -19.03 -5.40 4.63
CA ASP A 63 -20.24 -5.52 5.43
C ASP A 63 -21.13 -6.68 4.95
N ALA A 64 -22.27 -6.87 5.61
CA ALA A 64 -23.22 -7.95 5.29
C ALA A 64 -23.86 -7.83 3.90
N GLU A 65 -23.78 -6.66 3.25
CA GLU A 65 -24.24 -6.45 1.86
C GLU A 65 -23.09 -6.68 0.85
N GLY A 66 -21.91 -7.07 1.33
CA GLY A 66 -20.71 -7.25 0.52
C GLY A 66 -20.09 -5.94 0.04
N LYS A 67 -20.34 -4.82 0.73
CA LYS A 67 -19.69 -3.53 0.46
C LYS A 67 -18.41 -3.40 1.29
N VAL A 68 -17.34 -2.90 0.69
CA VAL A 68 -16.04 -2.71 1.33
C VAL A 68 -16.12 -1.63 2.41
N LYS A 69 -15.69 -1.96 3.64
CA LYS A 69 -15.59 -1.03 4.77
C LYS A 69 -14.54 0.04 4.47
N ARG A 70 -14.83 1.29 4.84
CA ARG A 70 -13.85 2.39 4.75
C ARG A 70 -12.78 2.24 5.84
N GLN A 71 -11.53 2.58 5.51
CA GLN A 71 -10.48 2.78 6.52
C GLN A 71 -10.41 4.26 6.89
N ALA A 72 -10.62 4.57 8.16
CA ALA A 72 -10.50 5.91 8.71
C ALA A 72 -9.06 6.20 9.16
N ALA A 73 -8.62 7.45 8.94
CA ALA A 73 -7.42 8.00 9.59
C ALA A 73 -7.83 8.69 10.90
N ARG A 74 -7.24 8.28 12.02
CA ARG A 74 -7.44 8.94 13.33
C ARG A 74 -6.35 9.97 13.58
N PHE A 75 -6.75 11.19 13.96
CA PHE A 75 -5.88 12.30 14.32
C PHE A 75 -6.04 12.69 15.78
N ARG A 76 -4.90 12.97 16.40
CA ARG A 76 -4.74 13.35 17.81
C ARG A 76 -3.95 14.66 17.91
N ILE A 77 -4.04 15.33 19.05
CA ILE A 77 -3.28 16.55 19.32
C ILE A 77 -2.28 16.26 20.42
N PHE A 78 -1.02 16.67 20.20
CA PHE A 78 0.03 16.56 21.21
C PHE A 78 0.53 17.94 21.61
N GLU A 79 0.59 18.19 22.91
CA GLU A 79 1.32 19.31 23.48
C GLU A 79 2.78 18.91 23.63
N VAL A 80 3.68 19.74 23.08
CA VAL A 80 5.12 19.60 23.12
C VAL A 80 5.71 20.78 23.88
N SER A 81 6.41 20.49 24.97
CA SER A 81 7.08 21.53 25.78
C SER A 81 8.18 22.28 25.01
N ASP A 82 8.54 23.49 25.46
CA ASP A 82 9.55 24.36 24.83
C ASP A 82 10.94 23.71 24.64
N CYS A 83 11.24 22.65 25.38
CA CYS A 83 12.50 21.89 25.26
C CYS A 83 12.36 20.55 24.52
N GLY A 84 11.19 20.25 23.94
CA GLY A 84 10.93 19.02 23.18
C GLY A 84 10.86 17.73 24.00
N ASN A 85 11.15 17.79 25.31
CA ASN A 85 11.38 16.60 26.14
C ASN A 85 10.13 16.04 26.84
N ASN A 86 9.03 16.79 26.82
CA ASN A 86 7.75 16.37 27.39
C ASN A 86 6.65 16.48 26.32
N VAL A 87 6.11 15.34 25.94
CA VAL A 87 4.97 15.18 25.04
C VAL A 87 3.79 14.62 25.83
N ARG A 88 2.62 15.23 25.69
CA ARG A 88 1.36 14.64 26.17
C ARG A 88 0.25 14.82 25.14
N GLU A 89 -0.67 13.87 25.09
CA GLU A 89 -1.88 14.00 24.28
C GLU A 89 -2.85 15.00 24.94
N ILE A 90 -3.58 15.75 24.09
CA ILE A 90 -4.63 16.69 24.45
C ILE A 90 -5.95 16.17 23.90
N THR A 91 -6.92 16.00 24.78
CA THR A 91 -8.27 15.49 24.45
C THR A 91 -9.34 16.51 24.84
N ASP A 92 -10.61 16.21 24.54
CA ASP A 92 -11.74 17.04 24.96
C ASP A 92 -11.90 17.11 26.50
N LYS A 93 -11.21 16.25 27.26
CA LYS A 93 -11.11 16.35 28.73
C LYS A 93 -10.21 17.49 29.19
N ASP A 94 -9.22 17.86 28.35
CA ASP A 94 -8.19 18.86 28.67
C ASP A 94 -8.53 20.25 28.13
N ALA A 95 -9.13 20.30 26.94
CA ALA A 95 -9.38 21.55 26.21
C ALA A 95 -10.56 21.39 25.25
N LYS A 96 -11.13 22.51 24.81
CA LYS A 96 -12.08 22.49 23.69
C LYS A 96 -11.29 22.39 22.38
N ILE A 97 -11.54 21.35 21.58
CA ILE A 97 -10.83 21.10 20.31
C ILE A 97 -11.78 21.29 19.13
N GLU A 98 -11.54 22.33 18.31
CA GLU A 98 -12.20 22.47 17.01
C GLU A 98 -11.27 21.95 15.90
N TRP A 99 -11.71 20.93 15.19
CA TRP A 99 -11.06 20.40 14.00
C TRP A 99 -11.61 21.08 12.75
N ARG A 100 -10.71 21.36 11.79
CA ARG A 100 -11.04 21.90 10.46
C ARG A 100 -10.32 21.11 9.39
N VAL A 101 -11.07 20.59 8.43
CA VAL A 101 -10.50 19.76 7.35
C VAL A 101 -10.96 20.29 6.00
N ASN A 102 -10.02 20.38 5.06
CA ASN A 102 -10.28 20.69 3.66
C ASN A 102 -9.80 19.52 2.80
N LEU A 103 -10.71 18.87 2.08
CA LEU A 103 -10.35 17.86 1.08
C LEU A 103 -10.52 18.45 -0.32
N ALA A 104 -9.73 17.96 -1.28
CA ALA A 104 -9.97 18.18 -2.69
C ALA A 104 -9.49 17.00 -3.52
N ASN A 105 -10.08 16.83 -4.70
CA ASN A 105 -9.54 16.00 -5.77
C ASN A 105 -9.07 16.91 -6.92
N ARG A 106 -7.78 16.80 -7.25
CA ARG A 106 -7.14 17.59 -8.30
C ARG A 106 -6.71 16.78 -9.51
N LYS A 107 -7.04 15.49 -9.58
CA LYS A 107 -6.54 14.61 -10.64
C LYS A 107 -6.92 15.09 -12.03
N SER A 108 -8.18 15.50 -12.25
CA SER A 108 -8.70 15.87 -13.57
C SER A 108 -8.24 17.25 -14.04
N ILE A 109 -7.95 18.18 -13.11
CA ILE A 109 -7.40 19.51 -13.41
C ILE A 109 -5.87 19.52 -13.56
N ASN A 110 -5.17 18.49 -13.08
CA ASN A 110 -3.72 18.41 -13.11
C ASN A 110 -3.15 17.98 -14.48
N TYR A 111 -1.83 17.81 -14.53
CA TYR A 111 -1.10 17.22 -15.65
C TYR A 111 -1.28 15.70 -15.75
N GLN A 112 -1.07 15.18 -16.95
CA GLN A 112 -0.94 13.75 -17.22
C GLN A 112 0.22 13.18 -16.41
N PHE A 113 0.11 11.91 -16.05
CA PHE A 113 1.24 11.15 -15.54
C PHE A 113 1.89 10.38 -16.70
N GLU A 114 3.10 10.76 -17.08
CA GLU A 114 3.91 10.02 -18.05
C GLU A 114 4.93 9.13 -17.34
N ASN A 115 5.75 9.72 -16.48
CA ASN A 115 6.60 9.04 -15.52
C ASN A 115 7.00 9.99 -14.37
N ALA A 116 7.76 9.49 -13.40
CA ALA A 116 8.30 10.32 -12.33
C ALA A 116 9.25 11.39 -12.90
N MET A 117 9.07 12.66 -12.50
CA MET A 117 9.82 13.77 -13.10
C MET A 117 11.20 13.97 -12.49
N ASP A 118 11.59 13.22 -11.48
CA ASP A 118 12.92 13.23 -10.87
C ASP A 118 13.87 12.14 -11.42
N LEU A 119 13.52 11.47 -12.52
CA LEU A 119 14.34 10.47 -13.20
C LEU A 119 15.48 11.07 -14.07
N GLY A 120 15.76 12.36 -13.92
CA GLY A 120 16.80 13.08 -14.66
C GLY A 120 16.52 13.11 -16.18
N LYS A 121 17.45 12.59 -16.98
CA LYS A 121 17.31 12.57 -18.47
C LYS A 121 16.20 11.63 -18.96
N LEU A 122 15.67 10.77 -18.09
CA LEU A 122 14.56 9.86 -18.40
C LEU A 122 13.19 10.48 -18.06
N SER A 123 13.14 11.66 -17.44
CA SER A 123 11.89 12.33 -17.15
C SER A 123 11.21 12.83 -18.43
N LYS A 124 9.89 12.74 -18.50
CA LYS A 124 9.08 13.20 -19.63
C LYS A 124 8.29 14.46 -19.31
N ASP A 125 8.10 15.30 -20.33
CA ASP A 125 7.16 16.42 -20.27
C ASP A 125 5.72 15.90 -20.19
N CYS A 126 4.89 16.55 -19.37
CA CYS A 126 3.50 16.14 -19.17
C CYS A 126 2.54 17.24 -19.66
N LYS A 127 1.58 16.88 -20.50
CA LYS A 127 0.50 17.79 -20.91
C LYS A 127 -0.56 17.89 -19.81
N LEU A 128 -1.43 18.89 -19.89
CA LEU A 128 -2.63 18.91 -19.05
C LEU A 128 -3.49 17.67 -19.30
N ARG A 129 -4.10 17.12 -18.25
CA ARG A 129 -5.33 16.34 -18.43
C ARG A 129 -6.46 17.30 -18.81
N ASN A 130 -7.41 16.83 -19.59
CA ASN A 130 -8.54 17.59 -20.12
C ASN A 130 -8.04 18.85 -20.86
N ASP A 131 -7.04 18.68 -21.73
CA ASP A 131 -6.36 19.77 -22.44
C ASP A 131 -7.27 20.54 -23.42
N PHE A 132 -8.44 20.00 -23.73
CA PHE A 132 -9.53 20.70 -24.43
C PHE A 132 -10.11 21.88 -23.62
N ILE A 133 -9.81 22.00 -22.31
CA ILE A 133 -10.10 23.18 -21.49
C ILE A 133 -8.77 23.81 -21.06
N THR A 134 -8.40 24.94 -21.67
CA THR A 134 -7.09 25.58 -21.39
C THR A 134 -7.17 26.76 -20.43
N ASN A 135 -8.31 27.45 -20.34
CA ASN A 135 -8.49 28.59 -19.44
C ASN A 135 -8.53 28.13 -17.97
N LEU A 136 -7.67 28.69 -17.12
CA LEU A 136 -7.53 28.25 -15.72
C LEU A 136 -8.81 28.39 -14.89
N ASP A 137 -9.56 29.48 -15.05
CA ASP A 137 -10.80 29.67 -14.27
C ASP A 137 -11.87 28.67 -14.70
N GLU A 138 -11.97 28.39 -16.00
CA GLU A 138 -12.83 27.35 -16.52
C GLU A 138 -12.40 25.96 -16.04
N ARG A 139 -11.10 25.68 -16.00
CA ARG A 139 -10.54 24.43 -15.45
C ARG A 139 -10.88 24.31 -13.96
N LYS A 140 -10.65 25.34 -13.15
CA LYS A 140 -11.01 25.37 -11.72
C LYS A 140 -12.51 25.12 -11.53
N LYS A 141 -13.36 25.72 -12.37
CA LYS A 141 -14.82 25.53 -12.29
C LYS A 141 -15.26 24.11 -12.69
N LYS A 142 -14.65 23.52 -13.72
CA LYS A 142 -15.13 22.26 -14.32
C LYS A 142 -14.38 21.01 -13.86
N LEU A 143 -13.14 21.10 -13.42
CA LEU A 143 -12.26 19.95 -13.25
C LEU A 143 -11.69 19.81 -11.83
N LEU A 144 -11.76 20.85 -11.01
CA LEU A 144 -11.37 20.80 -9.60
C LEU A 144 -12.59 20.42 -8.76
N ILE A 145 -12.49 19.33 -8.00
CA ILE A 145 -13.49 18.96 -7.01
C ILE A 145 -12.97 19.43 -5.66
N LYS A 146 -13.51 20.54 -5.16
CA LYS A 146 -13.13 21.15 -3.88
C LYS A 146 -14.41 21.48 -3.09
N PRO A 147 -14.89 20.57 -2.23
CA PRO A 147 -15.98 20.84 -1.30
C PRO A 147 -15.62 21.92 -0.28
N SER A 148 -16.62 22.44 0.42
CA SER A 148 -16.43 23.39 1.52
C SER A 148 -15.64 22.77 2.68
N GLN A 149 -14.97 23.63 3.46
CA GLN A 149 -14.30 23.21 4.69
C GLN A 149 -15.32 22.60 5.68
N CYS A 150 -15.02 21.43 6.22
CA CYS A 150 -15.80 20.85 7.31
C CYS A 150 -15.19 21.21 8.67
N LYS A 151 -16.05 21.49 9.65
CA LYS A 151 -15.68 21.76 11.04
C LYS A 151 -16.39 20.80 11.98
N ILE A 152 -15.67 20.26 12.96
CA ILE A 152 -16.22 19.33 13.94
C ILE A 152 -15.55 19.53 15.30
N GLN A 153 -16.32 19.34 16.38
CA GLN A 153 -15.90 19.58 17.76
C GLN A 153 -16.77 18.74 18.70
N GLY A 154 -16.23 18.28 19.83
CA GLY A 154 -16.97 17.49 20.82
C GLY A 154 -16.69 15.99 20.69
N CYS A 155 -16.92 15.23 21.75
CA CYS A 155 -16.88 13.77 21.71
C CYS A 155 -18.05 13.16 20.90
N ASN A 156 -17.82 12.01 20.28
CA ASN A 156 -18.84 11.16 19.63
C ASN A 156 -19.72 11.89 18.61
N GLN A 157 -19.17 12.82 17.84
CA GLN A 157 -19.91 13.50 16.78
C GLN A 157 -19.79 12.72 15.46
N SER A 158 -20.92 12.52 14.77
CA SER A 158 -20.98 11.82 13.48
C SER A 158 -22.31 12.12 12.76
N ASP A 159 -22.43 11.65 11.52
CA ASP A 159 -23.67 11.51 10.74
C ASP A 159 -24.54 12.79 10.60
N LYS A 160 -23.91 13.97 10.55
CA LYS A 160 -24.59 15.25 10.24
C LYS A 160 -24.12 15.77 8.88
N PRO A 161 -25.00 16.40 8.07
CA PRO A 161 -24.61 16.98 6.77
C PRO A 161 -23.45 17.98 6.86
N ALA A 162 -23.34 18.72 7.97
CA ALA A 162 -22.24 19.67 8.21
C ALA A 162 -20.86 19.02 8.39
N TYR A 163 -20.79 17.70 8.55
CA TYR A 163 -19.55 16.92 8.67
C TYR A 163 -19.21 16.17 7.39
N GLN A 164 -19.95 16.40 6.29
CA GLN A 164 -19.79 15.70 5.03
C GLN A 164 -19.21 16.61 3.95
N PHE A 165 -18.29 16.07 3.16
CA PHE A 165 -17.71 16.73 1.99
C PHE A 165 -18.54 16.40 0.74
N ASN A 166 -19.78 16.91 0.68
CA ASN A 166 -20.79 16.52 -0.31
C ASN A 166 -21.21 17.64 -1.29
N ASP A 167 -20.60 18.82 -1.21
CA ASP A 167 -20.90 19.99 -2.03
C ASP A 167 -19.86 20.28 -3.12
N GLY A 168 -18.83 19.44 -3.25
CA GLY A 168 -17.87 19.49 -4.36
C GLY A 168 -18.53 19.04 -5.66
N THR A 169 -18.21 19.72 -6.77
CA THR A 169 -18.82 19.44 -8.08
C THR A 169 -17.78 19.11 -9.13
N PHE A 170 -18.15 18.27 -10.09
CA PHE A 170 -17.39 18.04 -11.33
C PHE A 170 -18.19 18.54 -12.54
N PHE A 171 -17.49 19.13 -13.50
CA PHE A 171 -18.01 19.73 -14.73
C PHE A 171 -19.09 20.81 -14.54
N ALA A 172 -18.89 21.66 -13.52
CA ALA A 172 -19.89 22.63 -13.08
C ALA A 172 -20.27 23.70 -14.12
N GLY A 173 -21.52 24.15 -14.06
CA GLY A 173 -22.15 25.09 -14.98
C GLY A 173 -22.49 24.49 -16.35
N THR A 174 -22.62 23.17 -16.43
CA THR A 174 -22.98 22.46 -17.67
C THR A 174 -24.11 21.46 -17.40
N SER A 175 -24.68 20.86 -18.46
CA SER A 175 -25.66 19.77 -18.33
C SER A 175 -25.08 18.46 -17.80
N TYR A 176 -23.75 18.36 -17.64
CA TYR A 176 -23.06 17.19 -17.11
C TYR A 176 -22.53 17.40 -15.68
N GLU A 177 -22.94 18.49 -15.02
CA GLU A 177 -22.54 18.76 -13.64
C GLU A 177 -22.99 17.63 -12.71
N THR A 178 -22.07 17.15 -11.87
CA THR A 178 -22.35 16.13 -10.86
C THR A 178 -21.75 16.53 -9.52
N GLN A 179 -22.43 16.20 -8.43
CA GLN A 179 -21.88 16.31 -7.08
C GLN A 179 -20.98 15.11 -6.79
N VAL A 180 -19.86 15.35 -6.13
CA VAL A 180 -18.88 14.32 -5.78
C VAL A 180 -18.65 14.35 -4.29
N TYR A 181 -19.03 13.25 -3.63
CA TYR A 181 -18.81 13.04 -2.21
C TYR A 181 -17.36 12.62 -1.95
N LEU A 182 -16.59 13.42 -1.21
CA LEU A 182 -15.18 13.12 -0.90
C LEU A 182 -14.96 12.46 0.48
N GLY A 183 -16.01 12.34 1.30
CA GLY A 183 -15.92 11.72 2.61
C GLY A 183 -16.67 12.46 3.73
N GLU A 184 -16.33 12.15 4.97
CA GLU A 184 -16.92 12.74 6.17
C GLU A 184 -15.99 12.74 7.38
N LEU A 185 -16.32 13.59 8.35
CA LEU A 185 -15.64 13.69 9.64
C LEU A 185 -16.46 13.03 10.75
N ARG A 186 -15.77 12.40 11.69
CA ARG A 186 -16.32 11.95 12.98
C ARG A 186 -15.38 12.32 14.11
N THR A 187 -15.85 12.27 15.34
CA THR A 187 -14.99 12.29 16.53
C THR A 187 -15.27 11.09 17.42
N ASP A 188 -14.21 10.57 18.03
CA ASP A 188 -14.31 9.43 18.95
C ASP A 188 -14.71 9.87 20.38
N SER A 189 -14.68 8.93 21.32
CA SER A 189 -15.08 9.18 22.70
C SER A 189 -14.20 10.20 23.45
N GLU A 190 -13.00 10.50 22.94
CA GLU A 190 -12.07 11.47 23.52
C GLU A 190 -11.98 12.78 22.73
N GLY A 191 -12.81 12.95 21.69
CA GLY A 191 -12.78 14.14 20.82
C GLY A 191 -11.67 14.11 19.77
N ARG A 192 -11.00 12.97 19.58
CA ARG A 192 -10.02 12.78 18.51
C ARG A 192 -10.74 12.72 17.18
N LEU A 193 -10.11 13.22 16.13
CA LEU A 193 -10.72 13.32 14.80
C LEU A 193 -10.57 12.00 14.04
N LEU A 194 -11.65 11.58 13.38
CA LEU A 194 -11.65 10.51 12.39
C LEU A 194 -11.99 11.13 11.02
N VAL A 195 -11.13 10.90 10.03
CA VAL A 195 -11.40 11.27 8.64
C VAL A 195 -11.71 10.01 7.85
N LEU A 196 -12.93 9.91 7.31
CA LEU A 196 -13.36 8.84 6.42
C LEU A 196 -13.40 9.38 4.99
N GLY A 197 -12.88 8.59 4.05
CA GLY A 197 -12.85 8.96 2.64
C GLY A 197 -14.18 8.78 1.90
N GLY A 198 -14.11 8.99 0.57
CA GLY A 198 -15.18 8.72 -0.37
C GLY A 198 -15.62 7.25 -0.42
N LEU A 199 -16.57 6.96 -1.31
CA LEU A 199 -17.24 5.66 -1.43
C LEU A 199 -16.66 4.78 -2.55
N GLY A 200 -15.55 5.21 -3.18
CA GLY A 200 -14.90 4.52 -4.29
C GLY A 200 -15.64 4.69 -5.62
N HIS A 201 -16.36 5.79 -5.79
CA HIS A 201 -17.11 6.13 -7.00
C HIS A 201 -16.25 6.87 -8.03
N SER A 202 -16.34 6.42 -9.27
CA SER A 202 -15.63 7.00 -10.42
C SER A 202 -16.56 7.08 -11.63
N ALA A 203 -16.49 8.18 -12.37
CA ALA A 203 -17.33 8.38 -13.54
C ALA A 203 -16.68 9.29 -14.59
N SER A 204 -17.11 9.14 -15.84
CA SER A 204 -16.88 10.10 -16.91
C SER A 204 -18.14 10.94 -17.10
N TYR A 205 -17.99 12.26 -17.21
CA TYR A 205 -19.15 13.16 -17.37
C TYR A 205 -19.94 12.89 -18.66
N ASN A 206 -19.35 12.25 -19.67
CA ASN A 206 -19.99 11.92 -20.95
C ASN A 206 -19.94 10.41 -21.29
N ASN A 207 -19.65 9.55 -20.31
CA ASN A 207 -19.50 8.10 -20.48
C ASN A 207 -18.39 7.69 -21.47
N SER A 208 -17.31 8.46 -21.57
CA SER A 208 -16.14 8.07 -22.37
C SER A 208 -15.52 6.77 -21.82
N PRO A 209 -15.00 5.88 -22.67
CA PRO A 209 -14.37 4.65 -22.23
C PRO A 209 -13.03 4.90 -21.51
N ILE A 210 -12.61 3.94 -20.70
CA ILE A 210 -11.25 3.88 -20.15
C ILE A 210 -10.32 3.32 -21.22
N THR A 211 -9.24 4.04 -21.50
CA THR A 211 -8.28 3.71 -22.57
C THR A 211 -6.88 3.48 -22.04
N THR A 212 -6.47 4.22 -21.01
CA THR A 212 -5.14 4.13 -20.39
C THR A 212 -5.25 3.74 -18.92
N PHE A 213 -4.11 3.46 -18.28
CA PHE A 213 -4.08 3.13 -16.86
C PHE A 213 -4.21 4.38 -15.96
N ALA A 214 -3.60 5.51 -16.35
CA ALA A 214 -3.53 6.70 -15.50
C ALA A 214 -4.22 7.96 -16.04
N ASN A 215 -4.30 8.13 -17.36
CA ASN A 215 -4.74 9.38 -18.00
C ASN A 215 -6.00 9.14 -18.84
N ASN A 216 -7.17 9.23 -18.20
CA ASN A 216 -8.45 9.10 -18.90
C ASN A 216 -9.18 10.44 -18.90
N GLU A 217 -9.29 11.03 -20.09
CA GLU A 217 -9.99 12.30 -20.30
C GLU A 217 -11.46 12.20 -19.95
N THR A 218 -12.07 13.29 -19.46
CA THR A 218 -13.46 13.40 -18.99
C THR A 218 -13.80 12.68 -17.67
N TRP A 219 -12.87 11.91 -17.12
CA TRP A 219 -13.07 11.15 -15.89
C TRP A 219 -12.76 11.94 -14.62
N HIS A 220 -13.43 11.55 -13.54
CA HIS A 220 -13.11 11.89 -12.17
C HIS A 220 -13.29 10.66 -11.26
N ASP A 221 -12.80 10.77 -10.03
CA ASP A 221 -13.06 9.83 -8.94
C ASP A 221 -13.29 10.58 -7.62
N ASP A 222 -13.45 9.85 -6.52
CA ASP A 222 -13.65 10.39 -5.17
C ASP A 222 -12.45 10.19 -4.24
N ILE A 223 -11.28 9.88 -4.82
CA ILE A 223 -9.99 9.98 -4.14
C ILE A 223 -9.72 11.44 -3.80
N SER A 224 -9.14 11.70 -2.63
CA SER A 224 -8.86 13.06 -2.21
C SER A 224 -7.70 13.11 -1.22
N ASP A 225 -7.20 14.31 -1.00
CA ASP A 225 -6.31 14.58 0.12
C ASP A 225 -6.51 16.01 0.59
N GLY A 226 -5.97 16.34 1.77
CA GLY A 226 -5.86 17.72 2.16
C GLY A 226 -5.53 17.98 3.61
N THR A 227 -5.80 19.21 4.03
CA THR A 227 -5.26 19.75 5.28
C THR A 227 -6.13 19.38 6.46
N VAL A 228 -5.48 19.06 7.58
CA VAL A 228 -6.09 18.82 8.88
C VAL A 228 -5.53 19.85 9.85
N ARG A 229 -6.39 20.76 10.31
CA ARG A 229 -6.06 21.83 11.25
C ARG A 229 -6.87 21.67 12.53
N ALA A 230 -6.34 22.18 13.63
CA ALA A 230 -7.05 22.21 14.90
C ALA A 230 -6.77 23.49 15.67
N THR A 231 -7.81 24.04 16.29
CA THR A 231 -7.66 25.06 17.34
C THR A 231 -7.96 24.42 18.69
N VAL A 232 -6.99 24.52 19.59
CA VAL A 232 -7.10 24.10 20.99
C VAL A 232 -7.41 25.32 21.83
N THR A 233 -8.52 25.32 22.57
CA THR A 233 -8.87 26.43 23.46
C THR A 233 -8.65 26.05 24.92
N ILE A 234 -7.65 26.67 25.56
CA ILE A 234 -7.28 26.46 26.96
C ILE A 234 -7.45 27.78 27.72
N ASN A 235 -8.22 27.78 28.81
CA ASN A 235 -8.53 28.99 29.59
C ASN A 235 -9.03 30.15 28.70
N ASP A 236 -9.97 29.85 27.80
CA ASP A 236 -10.54 30.77 26.80
C ASP A 236 -9.55 31.40 25.80
N LYS A 237 -8.32 30.87 25.71
CA LYS A 237 -7.33 31.30 24.74
C LYS A 237 -7.22 30.27 23.60
N PRO A 238 -7.54 30.66 22.35
CA PRO A 238 -7.34 29.79 21.20
C PRO A 238 -5.86 29.71 20.83
N ILE A 239 -5.39 28.50 20.58
CA ILE A 239 -4.04 28.18 20.12
C ILE A 239 -4.17 27.31 18.87
N GLU A 240 -3.56 27.73 17.76
CA GLU A 240 -3.53 26.94 16.54
C GLU A 240 -2.45 25.87 16.65
N ALA A 241 -2.83 24.62 16.42
CA ALA A 241 -1.88 23.52 16.35
C ALA A 241 -1.18 23.49 14.98
N GLU A 242 0.07 23.03 14.96
CA GLU A 242 0.82 22.76 13.74
C GLU A 242 0.04 21.73 12.89
N PRO A 243 -0.29 22.06 11.63
CA PRO A 243 -1.25 21.31 10.83
C PRO A 243 -0.67 20.02 10.27
N ALA A 244 -1.54 19.08 9.92
CA ALA A 244 -1.19 17.82 9.25
C ALA A 244 -1.88 17.71 7.88
N MET A 245 -1.59 16.63 7.17
CA MET A 245 -2.29 16.23 5.95
C MET A 245 -3.01 14.90 6.14
N VAL A 246 -4.07 14.67 5.36
CA VAL A 246 -4.71 13.37 5.19
C VAL A 246 -4.71 13.01 3.71
N ALA A 247 -4.42 11.76 3.38
CA ALA A 247 -4.60 11.20 2.04
C ALA A 247 -5.66 10.10 2.11
N VAL A 248 -6.69 10.23 1.28
CA VAL A 248 -7.70 9.20 1.04
C VAL A 248 -7.27 8.43 -0.19
N THR A 249 -7.02 7.14 -0.05
CA THR A 249 -6.35 6.31 -1.05
C THR A 249 -7.24 5.13 -1.46
N PRO A 250 -6.87 4.35 -2.49
CA PRO A 250 -7.59 3.13 -2.81
C PRO A 250 -7.66 2.13 -1.65
N PRO A 251 -8.60 1.16 -1.68
CA PRO A 251 -8.65 0.07 -0.72
C PRO A 251 -7.33 -0.69 -0.68
N ASN A 252 -7.04 -1.33 0.46
CA ASN A 252 -5.98 -2.33 0.51
C ASN A 252 -6.64 -3.70 0.35
N PHE A 253 -6.40 -4.40 -0.76
CA PHE A 253 -6.97 -5.73 -1.00
C PHE A 253 -6.18 -6.87 -0.36
N ALA A 254 -5.08 -6.56 0.35
CA ALA A 254 -4.41 -7.47 1.27
C ALA A 254 -4.06 -6.74 2.58
N PRO A 255 -5.05 -6.36 3.42
CA PRO A 255 -4.81 -5.66 4.67
C PRO A 255 -3.83 -6.42 5.57
N GLY A 256 -2.80 -5.71 6.05
CA GLY A 256 -1.72 -6.30 6.87
C GLY A 256 -0.57 -6.90 6.06
N MET A 257 -0.68 -7.00 4.73
CA MET A 257 0.43 -7.44 3.88
C MET A 257 1.54 -6.37 3.84
N PRO A 258 2.77 -6.70 4.25
CA PRO A 258 3.88 -5.73 4.24
C PRO A 258 4.38 -5.47 2.81
N GLY A 259 4.79 -4.22 2.56
CA GLY A 259 5.60 -3.88 1.40
C GLY A 259 7.09 -4.10 1.69
N VAL A 260 7.87 -4.50 0.69
CA VAL A 260 9.33 -4.62 0.84
C VAL A 260 10.00 -3.26 1.05
N ILE A 261 9.46 -2.24 0.38
CA ILE A 261 9.80 -0.84 0.56
C ILE A 261 8.50 -0.09 0.82
N THR A 262 8.43 0.60 1.95
CA THR A 262 7.29 1.44 2.33
C THR A 262 7.58 2.92 2.07
N MET A 263 6.55 3.76 2.05
CA MET A 263 6.74 5.21 1.97
C MET A 263 7.54 5.73 3.18
N TYR A 264 7.38 5.10 4.35
CA TYR A 264 8.21 5.44 5.51
C TYR A 264 9.70 5.21 5.24
N ASP A 265 10.08 4.11 4.57
CA ASP A 265 11.47 3.82 4.25
C ASP A 265 12.05 4.88 3.30
N VAL A 266 11.28 5.30 2.30
CA VAL A 266 11.66 6.35 1.34
C VAL A 266 11.86 7.69 2.04
N VAL A 267 10.94 8.09 2.91
CA VAL A 267 11.01 9.37 3.62
C VAL A 267 12.11 9.34 4.69
N SER A 268 12.30 8.21 5.37
CA SER A 268 13.36 8.04 6.36
C SER A 268 14.75 8.11 5.73
N ASP A 269 14.95 7.46 4.58
CA ASP A 269 16.20 7.50 3.81
C ASP A 269 16.59 8.94 3.44
N LEU A 270 15.59 9.78 3.18
CA LEU A 270 15.77 11.18 2.80
C LEU A 270 16.07 12.11 3.99
N LEU A 271 15.39 11.91 5.13
CA LEU A 271 15.31 12.92 6.19
C LEU A 271 16.07 12.54 7.47
N LEU A 272 16.26 11.25 7.74
CA LEU A 272 16.86 10.77 8.97
C LEU A 272 18.33 10.39 8.78
N ASP A 273 19.07 10.29 9.88
CA ASP A 273 20.48 9.90 9.83
C ASP A 273 20.62 8.42 9.45
N ALA A 274 21.24 8.16 8.30
CA ALA A 274 21.55 6.83 7.83
C ALA A 274 22.71 6.15 8.60
N ASN A 275 23.37 6.81 9.55
CA ASN A 275 24.51 6.28 10.32
C ASN A 275 24.11 5.59 11.64
N THR A 276 22.83 5.28 11.82
CA THR A 276 22.38 4.46 12.94
C THR A 276 23.03 3.08 12.91
N LYS A 277 23.30 2.53 14.10
CA LYS A 277 23.77 1.14 14.22
C LYS A 277 22.71 0.20 13.68
N THR A 278 23.15 -0.79 12.90
CA THR A 278 22.23 -1.78 12.31
C THR A 278 21.71 -2.74 13.38
N GLU A 279 20.40 -2.94 13.40
CA GLU A 279 19.70 -3.87 14.28
C GLU A 279 18.88 -4.85 13.43
N PHE A 280 18.98 -6.15 13.69
CA PHE A 280 18.39 -7.17 12.82
C PHE A 280 16.86 -7.05 12.74
N TYR A 281 16.16 -7.05 13.88
CA TYR A 281 14.69 -7.03 13.87
C TYR A 281 14.09 -5.70 13.40
N ARG A 282 14.84 -4.60 13.53
CA ARG A 282 14.41 -3.27 13.09
C ARG A 282 14.70 -3.01 11.61
N ASP A 283 15.88 -3.38 11.13
CA ASP A 283 16.38 -2.93 9.82
C ASP A 283 16.45 -4.04 8.76
N ILE A 284 16.53 -5.32 9.16
CA ILE A 284 16.77 -6.45 8.24
C ILE A 284 15.56 -7.37 8.16
N TYR A 285 15.03 -7.78 9.30
CA TYR A 285 13.88 -8.68 9.38
C TYR A 285 12.66 -8.17 8.61
N PRO A 286 12.30 -6.86 8.61
CA PRO A 286 11.17 -6.38 7.81
C PRO A 286 11.35 -6.62 6.31
N ILE A 287 12.57 -6.47 5.78
CA ILE A 287 12.89 -6.74 4.37
C ILE A 287 12.72 -8.24 4.08
N LEU A 288 13.35 -9.09 4.88
CA LEU A 288 13.33 -10.54 4.63
C LEU A 288 11.94 -11.16 4.85
N SER A 289 11.25 -10.76 5.91
CA SER A 289 9.89 -11.23 6.20
C SER A 289 8.87 -10.76 5.16
N SER A 290 9.01 -9.54 4.63
CA SER A 290 8.11 -9.06 3.56
C SER A 290 8.22 -9.91 2.28
N LEU A 291 9.42 -10.39 1.93
CA LEU A 291 9.61 -11.33 0.81
C LEU A 291 8.90 -12.67 1.08
N VAL A 292 8.87 -13.14 2.32
CA VAL A 292 8.14 -14.38 2.65
C VAL A 292 6.63 -14.15 2.65
N GLU A 293 6.14 -13.11 3.32
CA GLU A 293 4.70 -12.83 3.46
C GLU A 293 4.01 -12.60 2.11
N ASN A 294 4.71 -11.98 1.14
CA ASN A 294 4.17 -11.76 -0.21
C ASN A 294 3.88 -13.06 -0.99
N GLN A 295 4.23 -14.24 -0.45
CA GLN A 295 3.73 -15.53 -0.96
C GLN A 295 2.20 -15.60 -1.06
N GLY A 296 1.49 -14.83 -0.22
CA GLY A 296 0.03 -14.80 -0.21
C GLY A 296 -0.61 -14.12 -1.43
N VAL A 297 0.16 -13.32 -2.18
CA VAL A 297 -0.34 -12.41 -3.22
C VAL A 297 0.41 -12.49 -4.54
N ASN A 298 1.46 -13.30 -4.63
CA ASN A 298 2.20 -13.54 -5.86
C ASN A 298 2.76 -14.97 -5.90
N GLU A 299 2.49 -15.70 -6.99
CA GLU A 299 2.90 -17.10 -7.14
C GLU A 299 4.42 -17.26 -7.24
N GLY A 300 5.13 -16.35 -7.89
CA GLY A 300 6.58 -16.37 -7.95
C GLY A 300 7.22 -16.18 -6.58
N TYR A 301 6.65 -15.33 -5.72
CA TYR A 301 7.06 -15.20 -4.31
C TYR A 301 6.77 -16.49 -3.53
N PHE A 302 5.61 -17.11 -3.74
CA PHE A 302 5.29 -18.40 -3.12
C PHE A 302 6.32 -19.47 -3.47
N MET A 303 6.67 -19.61 -4.75
CA MET A 303 7.66 -20.58 -5.20
C MET A 303 9.08 -20.25 -4.71
N ALA A 304 9.44 -18.97 -4.64
CA ALA A 304 10.80 -18.54 -4.30
C ALA A 304 11.05 -18.42 -2.78
N PHE A 305 10.07 -17.99 -1.98
CA PHE A 305 10.24 -17.65 -0.56
C PHE A 305 9.21 -18.27 0.37
N GLY A 306 8.13 -18.83 -0.17
CA GLY A 306 6.99 -19.31 0.60
C GLY A 306 7.29 -20.54 1.45
N ASP A 307 6.23 -21.15 1.99
CA ASP A 307 6.36 -22.35 2.81
C ASP A 307 7.09 -23.46 2.02
N TYR A 308 7.95 -24.20 2.71
CA TYR A 308 8.84 -25.24 2.14
C TYR A 308 9.94 -24.73 1.18
N SER A 309 10.06 -23.42 0.92
CA SER A 309 11.19 -22.87 0.16
C SER A 309 12.50 -22.83 0.98
N PRO A 310 13.67 -23.13 0.38
CA PRO A 310 14.97 -22.92 1.02
C PRO A 310 15.29 -21.45 1.32
N ALA A 311 14.57 -20.50 0.70
CA ALA A 311 14.69 -19.06 0.96
C ALA A 311 13.53 -18.52 1.81
N ASN A 312 12.81 -19.37 2.54
CA ASN A 312 11.90 -18.92 3.58
C ASN A 312 12.70 -18.39 4.78
N PHE A 313 13.05 -17.11 4.71
CA PHE A 313 13.89 -16.43 5.69
C PHE A 313 13.26 -16.28 7.09
N THR A 314 11.99 -16.67 7.24
CA THR A 314 11.28 -16.65 8.52
C THR A 314 11.16 -18.01 9.19
N GLN A 315 11.58 -19.10 8.52
CA GLN A 315 11.63 -20.41 9.16
C GLN A 315 12.65 -20.43 10.30
N PRO A 316 12.34 -21.06 11.46
CA PRO A 316 13.19 -21.01 12.65
C PRO A 316 14.67 -21.33 12.38
N ASP A 317 14.96 -22.45 11.69
CA ASP A 317 16.32 -22.92 11.41
C ASP A 317 17.10 -22.02 10.45
N ILE A 318 16.40 -21.23 9.62
CA ILE A 318 17.01 -20.25 8.72
C ILE A 318 17.16 -18.92 9.46
N LEU A 319 16.11 -18.48 10.15
CA LEU A 319 16.07 -17.25 10.93
C LEU A 319 17.18 -17.19 11.98
N GLU A 320 17.41 -18.28 12.72
CA GLU A 320 18.48 -18.39 13.73
C GLU A 320 19.87 -18.09 13.13
N LYS A 321 20.11 -18.52 11.89
CA LYS A 321 21.38 -18.26 11.18
C LYS A 321 21.47 -16.80 10.72
N LEU A 322 20.37 -16.22 10.29
CA LEU A 322 20.30 -14.84 9.77
C LEU A 322 20.41 -13.80 10.90
N GLU A 323 19.82 -14.07 12.07
CA GLU A 323 19.87 -13.17 13.23
C GLU A 323 21.20 -13.24 14.01
N SER A 324 22.00 -14.28 13.78
CA SER A 324 23.32 -14.43 14.39
C SER A 324 24.37 -13.60 13.67
N ASN A 325 25.10 -12.76 14.41
CA ASN A 325 26.23 -11.98 13.89
C ASN A 325 27.57 -12.74 13.88
N SER A 326 27.56 -14.03 14.24
CA SER A 326 28.78 -14.85 14.29
C SER A 326 29.46 -15.01 12.92
N GLU A 327 30.78 -15.23 12.93
CA GLU A 327 31.56 -15.49 11.71
C GLU A 327 31.14 -16.82 11.05
N GLN A 328 30.62 -17.79 11.82
CA GLN A 328 30.11 -19.07 11.35
C GLN A 328 29.07 -18.92 10.22
N TYR A 329 28.16 -17.95 10.35
CA TYR A 329 27.06 -17.75 9.40
C TYR A 329 27.29 -16.60 8.41
N LYS A 330 28.46 -15.99 8.41
CA LYS A 330 28.77 -14.84 7.54
C LYS A 330 28.68 -15.16 6.05
N SER A 331 29.15 -16.34 5.64
CA SER A 331 29.04 -16.79 4.24
C SER A 331 27.58 -16.89 3.79
N PHE A 332 26.69 -17.37 4.67
CA PHE A 332 25.26 -17.46 4.40
C PHE A 332 24.63 -16.06 4.29
N ARG A 333 24.90 -15.15 5.25
CA ARG A 333 24.40 -13.77 5.18
C ARG A 333 24.91 -13.03 3.93
N THR A 334 26.18 -13.26 3.56
CA THR A 334 26.79 -12.69 2.34
C THR A 334 26.08 -13.21 1.08
N ALA A 335 25.82 -14.52 1.01
CA ALA A 335 25.10 -15.10 -0.12
C ALA A 335 23.69 -14.52 -0.27
N VAL A 336 22.98 -14.29 0.84
CA VAL A 336 21.66 -13.62 0.82
C VAL A 336 21.78 -12.17 0.39
N PHE A 337 22.74 -11.41 0.92
CA PHE A 337 23.00 -10.02 0.53
C PHE A 337 23.30 -9.88 -0.97
N ASP A 338 24.07 -10.80 -1.55
CA ASP A 338 24.44 -10.78 -2.97
C ASP A 338 23.26 -11.03 -3.93
N LEU A 339 22.10 -11.46 -3.40
CA LEU A 339 20.85 -11.54 -4.16
C LEU A 339 20.22 -10.16 -4.38
N PHE A 340 20.55 -9.14 -3.58
CA PHE A 340 19.92 -7.83 -3.67
C PHE A 340 20.59 -6.92 -4.69
N ARG A 341 19.75 -6.15 -5.38
CA ARG A 341 20.18 -5.15 -6.36
C ARG A 341 20.95 -4.03 -5.65
N VAL A 342 22.07 -3.61 -6.22
CA VAL A 342 22.78 -2.40 -5.76
C VAL A 342 21.94 -1.18 -6.15
N THR A 343 21.79 -0.21 -5.26
CA THR A 343 21.02 1.01 -5.58
C THR A 343 21.68 1.79 -6.73
N PRO A 344 20.90 2.52 -7.55
CA PRO A 344 21.44 3.38 -8.60
C PRO A 344 22.46 4.39 -8.08
N ASP A 345 22.20 5.02 -6.93
CA ASP A 345 23.07 6.03 -6.33
C ASP A 345 24.41 5.44 -5.89
N ILE A 346 24.40 4.33 -5.14
CA ILE A 346 25.63 3.66 -4.70
C ILE A 346 26.43 3.19 -5.91
N THR A 347 25.76 2.72 -6.97
CA THR A 347 26.43 2.32 -8.21
C THR A 347 27.12 3.50 -8.88
N ALA A 348 26.44 4.65 -8.96
CA ALA A 348 27.01 5.88 -9.51
C ALA A 348 28.24 6.33 -8.71
N THR A 349 28.15 6.34 -7.37
CA THR A 349 29.27 6.69 -6.48
C THR A 349 30.47 5.77 -6.68
N ARG A 350 30.28 4.45 -6.62
CA ARG A 350 31.37 3.46 -6.79
C ARG A 350 32.08 3.61 -8.14
N ARG A 351 31.34 3.96 -9.19
CA ARG A 351 31.92 4.21 -10.52
C ARG A 351 32.74 5.49 -10.53
N ALA A 352 32.22 6.59 -9.96
CA ALA A 352 32.96 7.83 -9.84
C ALA A 352 34.29 7.63 -9.11
N GLU A 353 34.27 6.90 -7.99
CA GLU A 353 35.48 6.53 -7.24
C GLU A 353 36.43 5.67 -8.07
N LYS A 354 35.92 4.66 -8.80
CA LYS A 354 36.74 3.81 -9.66
C LYS A 354 37.38 4.61 -10.81
N VAL A 355 36.67 5.58 -11.36
CA VAL A 355 37.18 6.47 -12.40
C VAL A 355 38.27 7.38 -11.83
N GLU A 356 38.08 7.94 -10.64
CA GLU A 356 39.12 8.71 -9.96
C GLU A 356 40.38 7.87 -9.73
N GLN A 357 40.24 6.61 -9.30
CA GLN A 357 41.36 5.66 -9.18
C GLN A 357 42.05 5.39 -10.52
N LEU A 358 41.29 5.21 -11.61
CA LEU A 358 41.86 5.00 -12.95
C LEU A 358 42.59 6.24 -13.49
N LEU A 359 42.09 7.45 -13.18
CA LEU A 359 42.78 8.71 -13.53
C LEU A 359 44.09 8.90 -12.75
N GLN A 360 44.23 8.24 -11.60
CA GLN A 360 45.46 8.19 -10.82
C GLN A 360 46.44 7.11 -11.32
N ASP A 361 46.03 6.20 -12.22
CA ASP A 361 46.89 5.15 -12.77
C ASP A 361 47.99 5.75 -13.66
N PRO A 362 49.29 5.49 -13.39
CA PRO A 362 50.40 6.00 -14.18
C PRO A 362 50.28 5.72 -15.69
N ALA A 363 49.71 4.58 -16.09
CA ALA A 363 49.54 4.22 -17.51
C ALA A 363 48.50 5.10 -18.23
N VAL A 364 47.56 5.69 -17.48
CA VAL A 364 46.56 6.64 -17.99
C VAL A 364 47.10 8.08 -17.98
N GLN A 365 48.01 8.40 -17.05
CA GLN A 365 48.64 9.73 -16.98
C GLN A 365 49.54 10.07 -18.17
N ASP A 366 50.09 9.05 -18.83
CA ASP A 366 50.90 9.19 -20.06
C ASP A 366 50.07 9.57 -21.30
N VAL A 367 48.74 9.42 -21.23
CA VAL A 367 47.81 9.87 -22.27
C VAL A 367 47.26 11.24 -21.88
N ASN A 368 47.13 12.18 -22.83
CA ASN A 368 46.75 13.58 -22.54
C ASN A 368 45.46 13.67 -21.71
N LYS A 369 45.62 13.95 -20.40
CA LYS A 369 44.53 14.05 -19.41
C LYS A 369 43.39 14.96 -19.87
N GLN A 370 43.71 16.05 -20.59
CA GLN A 370 42.72 17.01 -21.08
C GLN A 370 41.75 16.43 -22.13
N VAL A 371 42.15 15.35 -22.82
CA VAL A 371 41.33 14.70 -23.86
C VAL A 371 40.49 13.57 -23.26
N LEU A 372 41.05 12.80 -22.34
CA LEU A 372 40.38 11.64 -21.75
C LEU A 372 39.38 12.02 -20.66
N GLU A 373 39.70 13.00 -19.81
CA GLU A 373 38.88 13.37 -18.66
C GLU A 373 37.43 13.75 -19.04
N PRO A 374 37.16 14.60 -20.06
CA PRO A 374 35.79 14.90 -20.47
C PRO A 374 35.03 13.70 -21.05
N ILE A 375 35.72 12.84 -21.83
CA ILE A 375 35.14 11.65 -22.46
C ILE A 375 34.77 10.62 -21.38
N PHE A 376 35.64 10.42 -20.38
CA PHE A 376 35.37 9.53 -19.27
C PHE A 376 34.30 10.05 -18.33
N VAL A 377 34.31 11.35 -17.99
CA VAL A 377 33.25 11.97 -17.18
C VAL A 377 31.89 11.82 -17.87
N GLU A 378 31.85 11.99 -19.19
CA GLU A 378 30.61 11.80 -19.95
C GLU A 378 30.22 10.32 -20.04
N ALA A 379 31.18 9.40 -20.22
CA ALA A 379 30.90 7.95 -20.19
C ALA A 379 30.35 7.50 -18.83
N VAL A 380 30.90 7.98 -17.71
CA VAL A 380 30.37 7.70 -16.35
C VAL A 380 28.94 8.22 -16.21
N LYS A 381 28.68 9.45 -16.66
CA LYS A 381 27.33 10.04 -16.68
C LYS A 381 26.35 9.28 -17.56
N GLN A 382 26.82 8.61 -18.62
CA GLN A 382 26.00 7.88 -19.58
C GLN A 382 25.83 6.38 -19.26
N THR A 383 26.58 5.84 -18.29
CA THR A 383 26.55 4.40 -18.01
C THR A 383 25.25 3.95 -17.32
N GLN A 384 24.28 3.47 -18.09
CA GLN A 384 23.21 2.62 -17.58
C GLN A 384 23.82 1.25 -17.21
N THR A 385 23.44 0.68 -16.06
CA THR A 385 23.83 -0.70 -15.70
C THR A 385 23.09 -1.70 -16.58
N ALA A 386 23.65 -2.90 -16.75
CA ALA A 386 22.86 -4.04 -17.19
C ALA A 386 21.64 -4.21 -16.27
N VAL A 387 20.50 -4.52 -16.86
CA VAL A 387 19.27 -4.80 -16.13
C VAL A 387 19.53 -6.00 -15.21
N GLN A 388 19.50 -5.76 -13.90
CA GLN A 388 19.70 -6.80 -12.88
C GLN A 388 18.37 -7.54 -12.63
N ALA A 389 17.77 -8.08 -13.68
CA ALA A 389 16.41 -8.66 -13.66
C ALA A 389 16.27 -9.85 -12.70
N ASP A 390 17.37 -10.50 -12.35
CA ASP A 390 17.47 -11.64 -11.43
C ASP A 390 17.75 -11.25 -9.97
N LYS A 391 17.80 -9.94 -9.65
CA LYS A 391 18.08 -9.43 -8.30
C LYS A 391 16.83 -8.99 -7.55
N LEU A 392 16.92 -9.05 -6.22
CA LEU A 392 15.87 -8.65 -5.30
C LEU A 392 15.84 -7.13 -5.05
N PRO A 393 14.65 -6.59 -4.72
CA PRO A 393 13.34 -7.27 -4.75
C PRO A 393 12.84 -7.48 -6.20
N PRO A 394 12.07 -8.54 -6.48
CA PRO A 394 11.50 -8.78 -7.81
C PRO A 394 10.25 -7.89 -7.99
N ILE A 395 10.49 -6.59 -8.05
CA ILE A 395 9.49 -5.55 -8.18
C ILE A 395 9.90 -4.66 -9.36
N PHE A 396 8.95 -4.30 -10.23
CA PHE A 396 9.21 -3.34 -11.30
C PHE A 396 9.65 -1.99 -10.72
N GLY A 397 10.46 -1.25 -11.46
CA GLY A 397 10.95 0.07 -11.07
C GLY A 397 10.27 1.18 -11.85
N ASP A 398 10.55 2.43 -11.48
CA ASP A 398 9.95 3.65 -12.06
C ASP A 398 10.11 3.77 -13.58
N GLY A 399 11.14 3.14 -14.16
CA GLY A 399 11.44 3.15 -15.59
C GLY A 399 10.86 1.98 -16.39
N TYR A 400 10.14 1.06 -15.74
CA TYR A 400 9.50 -0.06 -16.43
C TYR A 400 8.46 0.43 -17.46
N GLY A 401 8.31 -0.30 -18.58
CA GLY A 401 7.38 0.03 -19.66
C GLY A 401 7.85 1.14 -20.60
N ASP A 402 8.64 2.09 -20.08
CA ASP A 402 9.18 3.22 -20.83
C ASP A 402 10.56 2.95 -21.43
N TYR A 403 11.36 2.14 -20.76
CA TYR A 403 12.75 1.85 -21.11
C TYR A 403 13.02 0.36 -21.03
N ALA A 404 13.83 -0.18 -21.95
CA ALA A 404 14.19 -1.60 -21.99
C ALA A 404 15.57 -1.92 -21.36
N ASP A 405 16.50 -0.95 -21.36
CA ASP A 405 17.90 -1.14 -20.97
C ASP A 405 18.31 -0.31 -19.73
N SER A 406 17.35 0.10 -18.90
CA SER A 406 17.61 0.95 -17.72
C SER A 406 17.69 0.15 -16.42
N PRO A 407 18.63 0.47 -15.49
CA PRO A 407 18.60 -0.05 -14.10
C PRO A 407 17.25 0.13 -13.42
N LEU A 408 16.56 1.22 -13.76
CA LEU A 408 15.33 1.67 -13.11
C LEU A 408 14.10 0.85 -13.53
N ILE A 409 14.28 -0.18 -14.34
CA ILE A 409 13.22 -1.14 -14.71
C ILE A 409 12.88 -2.08 -13.55
N GLY A 410 13.81 -2.27 -12.60
CA GLY A 410 13.53 -2.99 -11.36
C GLY A 410 13.87 -2.13 -10.15
N LEU A 411 13.00 -2.17 -9.15
CA LEU A 411 13.14 -1.41 -7.92
C LEU A 411 14.35 -1.91 -7.13
N SER A 412 15.09 -0.99 -6.49
CA SER A 412 16.08 -1.31 -5.47
C SER A 412 15.54 -0.97 -4.09
N LEU A 413 16.16 -1.53 -3.05
CA LEU A 413 16.01 -0.99 -1.70
C LEU A 413 16.45 0.49 -1.65
N THR A 414 16.08 1.21 -0.59
CA THR A 414 16.64 2.54 -0.31
C THR A 414 18.13 2.46 0.02
N ASN A 415 18.85 3.58 -0.04
CA ASN A 415 20.28 3.61 0.27
C ASN A 415 20.55 3.17 1.71
N THR A 416 19.71 3.61 2.65
CA THR A 416 19.76 3.26 4.07
C THR A 416 19.47 1.79 4.29
N GLN A 417 18.41 1.23 3.70
CA GLN A 417 18.12 -0.21 3.77
C GLN A 417 19.29 -1.05 3.21
N TYR A 418 19.84 -0.67 2.05
CA TYR A 418 20.97 -1.38 1.43
C TYR A 418 22.23 -1.31 2.32
N LYS A 419 22.49 -0.16 2.96
CA LYS A 419 23.59 0.01 3.91
C LYS A 419 23.42 -0.90 5.14
N HIS A 420 22.23 -0.95 5.72
CA HIS A 420 21.93 -1.87 6.82
C HIS A 420 22.13 -3.32 6.38
N LEU A 421 21.65 -3.70 5.20
CA LEU A 421 21.85 -5.04 4.64
C LEU A 421 23.34 -5.38 4.48
N LYS A 422 24.17 -4.42 4.05
CA LYS A 422 25.63 -4.62 3.97
C LYS A 422 26.27 -4.80 5.35
N ASN A 423 25.91 -3.98 6.33
CA ASN A 423 26.41 -4.10 7.69
C ASN A 423 26.02 -5.46 8.31
N TRP A 424 24.78 -5.88 8.09
CA TRP A 424 24.27 -7.18 8.51
C TRP A 424 25.07 -8.35 7.89
N ALA A 425 25.29 -8.31 6.57
CA ALA A 425 26.11 -9.30 5.87
C ALA A 425 27.53 -9.39 6.48
N ASP A 426 28.12 -8.23 6.81
CA ASP A 426 29.45 -8.13 7.42
C ASP A 426 29.51 -8.57 8.90
N GLY A 427 28.37 -8.86 9.54
CA GLY A 427 28.28 -9.17 10.97
C GLY A 427 28.35 -7.93 11.88
N LYS A 428 28.18 -6.73 11.33
CA LYS A 428 28.21 -5.45 12.05
C LYS A 428 26.80 -5.01 12.48
N PHE A 429 26.12 -5.86 13.24
CA PHE A 429 24.76 -5.60 13.71
C PHE A 429 24.51 -6.19 15.09
N GLU A 430 23.49 -5.67 15.76
CA GLU A 430 22.94 -6.19 17.01
C GLU A 430 21.62 -6.92 16.71
N LYS A 431 21.30 -8.02 17.42
CA LYS A 431 20.08 -8.82 17.15
C LYS A 431 18.81 -7.98 17.36
N GLY A 432 18.75 -7.22 18.45
CA GLY A 432 17.54 -6.49 18.83
C GLY A 432 16.47 -7.38 19.45
N GLU A 433 15.29 -6.83 19.66
CA GLU A 433 14.12 -7.53 20.18
C GLU A 433 13.22 -8.01 19.04
N ASN A 434 12.74 -9.26 19.09
CA ASN A 434 11.81 -9.78 18.10
C ASN A 434 10.41 -9.19 18.36
N PRO A 435 9.87 -8.33 17.49
CA PRO A 435 8.58 -7.69 17.73
C PRO A 435 7.40 -8.68 17.77
N ARG A 436 7.57 -9.91 17.25
CA ARG A 436 6.54 -10.98 17.34
C ARG A 436 6.58 -11.75 18.66
N GLU A 437 7.73 -11.80 19.31
CA GLU A 437 7.94 -12.50 20.59
C GLU A 437 8.09 -11.54 21.78
N ALA A 438 8.12 -10.23 21.50
CA ALA A 438 8.07 -9.18 22.50
C ALA A 438 6.75 -9.33 23.27
N THR A 439 6.77 -10.17 24.31
CA THR A 439 5.75 -10.18 25.34
C THR A 439 5.72 -8.77 25.89
N ILE A 440 4.66 -8.03 25.60
CA ILE A 440 4.34 -6.85 26.37
C ILE A 440 4.06 -7.37 27.77
N ASN A 441 5.09 -7.38 28.61
CA ASN A 441 5.06 -7.80 30.00
C ASN A 441 4.32 -6.73 30.82
N SER A 442 3.07 -6.44 30.46
CA SER A 442 2.21 -5.60 31.26
C SER A 442 1.07 -6.46 31.79
N SER A 443 0.99 -6.54 33.11
CA SER A 443 -0.19 -7.04 33.84
C SER A 443 -1.40 -6.10 33.70
N CYS A 444 -1.32 -5.08 32.83
CA CYS A 444 -2.32 -4.05 32.62
C CYS A 444 -2.99 -4.26 31.26
N THR A 445 -4.32 -4.18 31.24
CA THR A 445 -5.08 -4.16 30.01
C THR A 445 -4.73 -2.92 29.19
N ILE A 446 -4.13 -3.11 28.01
CA ILE A 446 -3.93 -2.03 27.04
C ILE A 446 -5.28 -1.65 26.43
N THR A 447 -5.61 -0.36 26.47
CA THR A 447 -6.87 0.18 25.92
C THR A 447 -6.64 1.12 24.74
N ASP A 448 -5.39 1.50 24.47
CA ASP A 448 -4.98 2.36 23.38
C ASP A 448 -3.67 1.81 22.78
N PRO A 449 -3.57 1.59 21.46
CA PRO A 449 -2.39 0.98 20.85
C PRO A 449 -1.09 1.72 21.18
N LEU A 450 -1.11 3.04 21.41
CA LEU A 450 0.10 3.79 21.74
C LEU A 450 0.72 3.41 23.10
N GLN A 451 -0.04 2.77 23.99
CA GLN A 451 0.46 2.35 25.30
C GLN A 451 1.55 1.26 25.22
N VAL A 452 1.74 0.62 24.05
CA VAL A 452 2.86 -0.31 23.81
C VAL A 452 4.19 0.42 23.60
N ILE A 453 4.14 1.73 23.34
CA ILE A 453 5.32 2.56 23.14
C ILE A 453 5.71 3.16 24.49
N ASN A 454 6.75 2.58 25.10
CA ASN A 454 7.21 2.92 26.45
C ASN A 454 7.56 4.40 26.63
N ASP A 455 8.20 5.00 25.63
CA ASP A 455 8.56 6.42 25.65
C ASP A 455 7.46 7.25 24.97
N GLN A 456 6.68 7.95 25.79
CA GLN A 456 5.59 8.82 25.33
C GLN A 456 6.05 9.91 24.36
N ASN A 457 7.31 10.32 24.42
CA ASN A 457 7.86 11.30 23.47
C ASN A 457 7.88 10.78 22.02
N ASN A 458 7.85 9.46 21.83
CA ASN A 458 7.82 8.86 20.50
C ASN A 458 6.41 8.67 19.95
N TRP A 459 5.34 8.80 20.77
CA TRP A 459 3.96 8.57 20.31
C TRP A 459 3.59 9.34 19.04
N PRO A 460 3.92 10.65 18.90
CA PRO A 460 3.59 11.39 17.68
C PRO A 460 4.30 10.82 16.44
N HIS A 461 5.60 10.56 16.55
CA HIS A 461 6.41 9.99 15.46
C HIS A 461 5.95 8.57 15.11
N THR A 462 5.52 7.77 16.10
CA THR A 462 4.96 6.44 15.89
C THR A 462 3.71 6.48 15.02
N LEU A 463 2.81 7.45 15.22
CA LEU A 463 1.61 7.60 14.38
C LEU A 463 1.98 7.91 12.93
N THR A 464 2.90 8.85 12.70
CA THR A 464 3.38 9.20 11.35
C THR A 464 4.06 8.00 10.69
N LYS A 465 4.97 7.33 11.41
CA LYS A 465 5.65 6.12 10.94
C LYS A 465 4.66 5.05 10.50
N THR A 466 3.69 4.72 11.37
CA THR A 466 2.74 3.64 11.09
C THR A 466 1.86 3.95 9.89
N ASN A 467 1.41 5.19 9.75
CA ASN A 467 0.62 5.61 8.58
C ASN A 467 1.43 5.51 7.29
N LEU A 468 2.69 5.99 7.27
CA LEU A 468 3.54 5.89 6.09
C LEU A 468 3.99 4.45 5.78
N GLN A 469 4.11 3.57 6.78
CA GLN A 469 4.39 2.15 6.58
C GLN A 469 3.24 1.42 5.89
N GLN A 470 2.01 1.95 5.96
CA GLN A 470 0.88 1.42 5.21
C GLN A 470 0.89 1.79 3.72
N CYS A 471 1.78 2.67 3.27
CA CYS A 471 1.91 3.03 1.86
C CYS A 471 3.14 2.35 1.23
N LEU A 472 3.03 1.95 -0.04
CA LEU A 472 4.19 1.43 -0.77
C LEU A 472 5.17 2.57 -1.15
N GLY A 473 6.46 2.29 -1.04
CA GLY A 473 7.54 3.24 -1.36
C GLY A 473 8.01 3.20 -2.82
N GLY A 474 7.35 2.41 -3.66
CA GLY A 474 7.66 2.28 -5.07
C GLY A 474 7.16 0.96 -5.67
N PRO A 475 7.25 0.79 -6.99
CA PRO A 475 7.67 1.82 -7.96
C PRO A 475 6.66 2.95 -8.05
N PHE A 476 7.12 4.12 -8.50
CA PHE A 476 6.29 5.28 -8.76
C PHE A 476 5.94 5.39 -10.23
N HIS A 477 5.02 4.53 -10.67
CA HIS A 477 4.50 4.50 -12.05
C HIS A 477 2.95 4.41 -12.12
N PRO A 478 2.17 5.31 -11.47
CA PRO A 478 2.58 6.42 -10.60
C PRO A 478 2.81 6.01 -9.14
N GLY A 479 2.48 4.78 -8.75
CA GLY A 479 2.33 4.35 -7.36
C GLY A 479 0.88 3.99 -7.10
N ILE A 480 0.53 3.64 -5.86
CA ILE A 480 -0.84 3.20 -5.52
C ILE A 480 -1.55 4.18 -4.57
N GLU A 481 -0.95 4.47 -3.41
CA GLU A 481 -1.52 5.45 -2.45
C GLU A 481 -1.00 6.87 -2.68
N LEU A 482 0.32 6.98 -2.84
CA LEU A 482 1.10 8.21 -2.91
C LEU A 482 2.20 8.02 -3.96
N THR A 483 2.90 9.10 -4.32
CA THR A 483 3.87 9.07 -5.43
C THR A 483 5.19 9.78 -5.13
N TRP A 484 6.09 9.74 -6.11
CA TRP A 484 7.52 10.02 -6.03
C TRP A 484 7.90 11.35 -5.38
N PHE A 485 7.09 12.41 -5.47
CA PHE A 485 7.50 13.71 -4.96
C PHE A 485 7.71 13.75 -3.44
N LEU A 486 7.19 12.77 -2.67
CA LEU A 486 7.50 12.63 -1.25
C LEU A 486 8.96 12.23 -0.98
N ARG A 487 9.69 11.71 -1.98
CA ARG A 487 11.15 11.49 -1.90
C ARG A 487 11.98 12.75 -2.16
N ARG A 488 11.35 13.93 -2.18
CA ARG A 488 12.03 15.23 -2.35
C ARG A 488 12.06 16.02 -1.06
N LYS A 489 13.25 16.47 -0.68
CA LYS A 489 13.47 17.26 0.55
C LYS A 489 12.66 18.57 0.58
N SER A 490 12.38 19.16 -0.58
CA SER A 490 11.60 20.40 -0.71
C SER A 490 10.14 20.28 -0.26
N MET A 491 9.60 19.07 -0.16
CA MET A 491 8.24 18.84 0.36
C MET A 491 8.15 18.98 1.89
N TRP A 492 9.28 18.90 2.59
CA TRP A 492 9.33 18.71 4.04
C TRP A 492 9.77 19.97 4.77
N ASN A 493 9.12 20.26 5.89
CA ASN A 493 9.47 21.33 6.81
C ASN A 493 10.66 20.91 7.69
N THR A 494 11.83 20.81 7.08
CA THR A 494 13.07 20.41 7.76
C THR A 494 13.60 21.45 8.77
N ALA A 495 12.93 22.59 8.91
CA ALA A 495 13.23 23.60 9.91
C ALA A 495 12.46 23.37 11.23
N ASP A 496 11.46 22.49 11.25
CA ASP A 496 10.78 22.13 12.49
C ASP A 496 11.75 21.36 13.43
N PRO A 497 12.01 21.88 14.64
CA PRO A 497 12.98 21.26 15.54
C PRO A 497 12.45 19.99 16.22
N PHE A 498 11.14 19.74 16.18
CA PHE A 498 10.52 18.59 16.83
C PHE A 498 10.46 17.38 15.89
N ASP A 499 10.00 17.59 14.65
CA ASP A 499 9.76 16.49 13.71
C ASP A 499 10.08 16.91 12.27
N PRO A 500 11.15 16.37 11.66
CA PRO A 500 11.49 16.68 10.27
C PRO A 500 10.52 16.07 9.25
N MET A 501 9.67 15.11 9.65
CA MET A 501 8.68 14.43 8.79
C MET A 501 7.32 15.15 8.75
N ARG A 502 7.32 16.48 8.84
CA ARG A 502 6.13 17.31 8.55
C ARG A 502 6.22 17.92 7.16
N LEU A 503 5.12 17.93 6.43
CA LEU A 503 5.06 18.57 5.12
C LEU A 503 5.08 20.10 5.27
N ASN A 504 5.65 20.79 4.29
CA ASN A 504 5.34 22.20 4.05
C ASN A 504 3.86 22.26 3.65
N ILE A 505 3.03 23.00 4.38
CA ILE A 505 1.58 23.09 4.14
C ILE A 505 1.23 24.54 3.81
N VAL A 506 0.38 24.76 2.80
CA VAL A 506 -0.12 26.10 2.43
C VAL A 506 -0.77 26.77 3.64
N GLU A 507 -0.71 28.10 3.73
CA GLU A 507 -1.40 28.82 4.81
C GLU A 507 -2.92 28.57 4.75
N CYS A 508 -3.61 28.88 5.86
CA CYS A 508 -5.07 28.75 5.88
C CYS A 508 -5.68 29.65 4.80
N ASP A 509 -6.62 29.09 4.03
CA ASP A 509 -7.34 29.77 2.95
C ASP A 509 -6.53 30.14 1.70
N ASP A 510 -5.22 29.85 1.67
CA ASP A 510 -4.39 30.02 0.47
C ASP A 510 -4.76 29.02 -0.63
N ASP A 511 -4.68 29.50 -1.87
CA ASP A 511 -4.92 28.68 -3.06
C ASP A 511 -3.69 27.85 -3.42
N VAL A 512 -3.92 26.63 -3.91
CA VAL A 512 -2.86 25.79 -4.48
C VAL A 512 -2.54 26.26 -5.89
N GLN A 513 -1.25 26.34 -6.21
CA GLN A 513 -0.76 26.55 -7.58
C GLN A 513 -0.83 25.22 -8.36
N ASP A 514 -1.77 25.11 -9.30
CA ASP A 514 -1.97 23.90 -10.13
C ASP A 514 -1.64 24.08 -11.60
N TYR A 515 -1.28 25.30 -12.01
CA TYR A 515 -1.07 25.64 -13.40
C TYR A 515 0.29 26.29 -13.62
N TYR A 516 1.12 25.58 -14.36
CA TYR A 516 2.49 25.93 -14.75
C TYR A 516 2.61 26.08 -16.29
N GLY A 517 1.48 26.21 -16.98
CA GLY A 517 1.39 26.25 -18.45
C GLY A 517 0.74 25.01 -19.05
N PRO A 518 0.58 24.95 -20.39
CA PRO A 518 -0.06 23.83 -21.07
C PRO A 518 0.76 22.53 -21.04
N ILE A 519 2.07 22.63 -20.80
CA ILE A 519 3.00 21.53 -20.65
C ILE A 519 3.80 21.78 -19.38
N LEU A 520 3.81 20.83 -18.47
CA LEU A 520 4.68 20.81 -17.30
C LEU A 520 5.96 20.06 -17.66
N THR A 521 7.07 20.78 -17.66
CA THR A 521 8.40 20.17 -17.84
C THR A 521 8.96 19.72 -16.49
N PRO A 522 9.83 18.70 -16.46
CA PRO A 522 10.52 18.29 -15.24
C PRO A 522 11.27 19.44 -14.55
N GLU A 523 11.91 20.34 -15.30
CA GLU A 523 12.62 21.50 -14.74
C GLU A 523 11.69 22.41 -13.95
N VAL A 524 10.54 22.78 -14.53
CA VAL A 524 9.55 23.65 -13.87
C VAL A 524 8.92 22.95 -12.68
N ALA A 525 8.53 21.68 -12.85
CA ALA A 525 7.90 20.90 -11.79
C ALA A 525 8.84 20.76 -10.58
N LEU A 526 10.10 20.41 -10.84
CA LEU A 526 11.08 20.19 -9.79
C LEU A 526 11.45 21.50 -9.06
N LYS A 527 11.42 22.62 -9.75
CA LYS A 527 11.72 23.94 -9.17
C LYS A 527 10.55 24.50 -8.36
N ASP A 528 9.34 24.44 -8.90
CA ASP A 528 8.23 25.27 -8.41
C ASP A 528 7.04 24.47 -7.84
N MET A 529 6.76 23.26 -8.32
CA MET A 529 5.50 22.54 -8.02
C MET A 529 5.52 21.70 -6.74
N PHE A 530 6.69 21.18 -6.36
CA PHE A 530 6.85 20.24 -5.24
C PHE A 530 7.57 20.88 -4.06
N ASN A 531 7.01 21.97 -3.56
CA ASN A 531 7.54 22.75 -2.44
C ASN A 531 6.55 22.88 -1.27
N VAL A 532 5.25 22.75 -1.53
CA VAL A 532 4.18 22.94 -0.55
C VAL A 532 3.01 22.03 -0.86
N SER A 533 2.34 21.56 0.18
CA SER A 533 1.17 20.68 0.13
C SER A 533 -0.09 21.46 0.52
N GLY A 534 -1.19 21.18 -0.15
CA GLY A 534 -2.52 21.66 0.18
C GLY A 534 -3.58 20.66 -0.25
N PRO A 535 -4.88 20.99 -0.10
CA PRO A 535 -5.96 20.09 -0.47
C PRO A 535 -5.81 19.57 -1.90
N GLY A 536 -5.78 18.26 -2.10
CA GLY A 536 -5.67 17.56 -3.38
C GLY A 536 -4.27 17.47 -3.99
N THR A 537 -3.22 17.93 -3.32
CA THR A 537 -1.86 17.95 -3.88
C THR A 537 -1.10 16.62 -3.77
N LEU A 538 -1.44 15.76 -2.81
CA LEU A 538 -0.78 14.48 -2.60
C LEU A 538 -1.24 13.40 -3.60
N THR A 539 -2.45 13.53 -4.15
CA THR A 539 -3.04 12.53 -5.05
C THR A 539 -3.17 13.00 -6.50
N ARG A 540 -2.81 14.25 -6.82
CA ARG A 540 -3.05 14.87 -8.15
C ARG A 540 -2.38 14.18 -9.33
N PHE A 541 -1.30 13.43 -9.12
CA PHE A 541 -0.58 12.70 -10.18
C PHE A 541 -0.97 11.22 -10.27
N MET A 542 -1.82 10.73 -9.36
CA MET A 542 -2.29 9.34 -9.41
C MET A 542 -3.20 9.11 -10.61
N GLY A 543 -3.46 7.85 -10.96
CA GLY A 543 -4.36 7.48 -12.05
C GLY A 543 -5.78 8.03 -11.84
N VAL A 544 -6.40 8.50 -12.93
CA VAL A 544 -7.80 8.91 -12.97
C VAL A 544 -8.57 8.09 -14.01
N PRO A 545 -9.59 7.32 -13.59
CA PRO A 545 -9.91 7.01 -12.20
C PRO A 545 -8.90 6.02 -11.57
N TRP A 546 -8.80 5.95 -10.24
CA TRP A 546 -7.85 5.04 -9.57
C TRP A 546 -8.05 3.55 -9.93
N GLN A 547 -9.26 3.13 -10.25
CA GLN A 547 -9.56 1.74 -10.64
C GLN A 547 -8.87 1.33 -11.94
N SER A 548 -8.63 2.26 -12.88
CA SER A 548 -7.93 1.90 -14.13
C SER A 548 -6.45 1.62 -13.91
N ASP A 549 -5.87 2.27 -12.91
CA ASP A 549 -4.51 2.04 -12.46
C ASP A 549 -4.45 0.63 -11.86
N GLU A 550 -5.26 0.36 -10.83
CA GLU A 550 -5.30 -0.95 -10.16
C GLU A 550 -5.57 -2.13 -11.10
N GLY A 551 -6.57 -2.01 -11.98
CA GLY A 551 -6.87 -3.06 -12.94
C GLY A 551 -5.80 -3.21 -14.05
N SER A 552 -4.75 -2.39 -14.02
CA SER A 552 -3.55 -2.50 -14.85
C SER A 552 -2.32 -3.02 -14.07
N CYS A 553 -2.32 -3.01 -12.73
CA CYS A 553 -1.23 -3.42 -11.84
C CYS A 553 -1.03 -4.94 -11.81
N GLN A 554 -0.23 -5.46 -12.72
CA GLN A 554 -0.09 -6.91 -12.90
C GLN A 554 1.35 -7.37 -12.64
N SER A 555 1.54 -8.68 -12.61
CA SER A 555 2.85 -9.31 -12.63
C SER A 555 3.33 -9.54 -14.07
N ASN A 556 4.58 -9.97 -14.23
CA ASN A 556 5.11 -10.47 -15.50
C ASN A 556 4.29 -11.64 -16.08
N GLU A 557 3.44 -12.35 -15.34
CA GLU A 557 2.49 -13.32 -15.92
C GLU A 557 1.66 -12.68 -17.06
N SER A 558 1.29 -11.40 -16.89
CA SER A 558 0.47 -10.68 -17.87
C SER A 558 1.28 -9.93 -18.93
N TYR A 559 2.54 -9.57 -18.62
CA TYR A 559 3.37 -8.76 -19.51
C TYR A 559 4.35 -9.61 -20.36
N ASP A 560 4.82 -10.73 -19.81
CA ASP A 560 5.70 -11.69 -20.47
C ASP A 560 5.41 -13.12 -19.98
N PRO A 561 4.27 -13.70 -20.40
CA PRO A 561 3.84 -15.05 -19.97
C PRO A 561 4.78 -16.17 -20.41
N ALA A 562 5.80 -15.89 -21.23
CA ALA A 562 6.80 -16.87 -21.64
C ALA A 562 7.87 -17.12 -20.56
N GLN A 563 7.94 -16.28 -19.52
CA GLN A 563 8.87 -16.47 -18.41
C GLN A 563 8.45 -17.63 -17.51
N TYR A 564 9.44 -18.31 -16.92
CA TYR A 564 9.21 -19.53 -16.14
C TYR A 564 8.38 -19.32 -14.87
N LEU A 565 8.61 -18.22 -14.12
CA LEU A 565 7.86 -17.88 -12.91
C LEU A 565 7.41 -16.42 -12.94
N PRO A 566 6.19 -16.12 -12.44
CA PRO A 566 5.65 -14.77 -12.43
C PRO A 566 6.15 -13.92 -11.23
N THR A 567 7.47 -13.88 -11.01
CA THR A 567 8.07 -13.28 -9.80
C THR A 567 8.03 -11.76 -9.78
N MET A 568 8.13 -11.09 -10.93
CA MET A 568 8.15 -9.62 -10.99
C MET A 568 6.74 -9.05 -10.86
N THR A 569 6.57 -8.07 -9.97
CA THR A 569 5.28 -7.42 -9.70
C THR A 569 5.39 -5.89 -9.60
N PHE A 570 4.29 -5.17 -9.81
CA PHE A 570 4.18 -3.76 -9.44
C PHE A 570 3.92 -3.62 -7.93
N TRP A 571 2.69 -3.93 -7.49
CA TRP A 571 2.20 -3.61 -6.15
C TRP A 571 1.37 -4.76 -5.53
N SER A 572 1.82 -6.02 -5.67
CA SER A 572 1.10 -7.21 -5.18
C SER A 572 0.62 -7.12 -3.72
N ALA A 573 1.36 -6.42 -2.86
CA ALA A 573 1.01 -6.20 -1.47
C ALA A 573 -0.24 -5.29 -1.24
N ARG A 574 -0.76 -4.65 -2.30
CA ARG A 574 -2.00 -3.85 -2.27
C ARG A 574 -3.02 -4.34 -3.29
N VAL A 575 -2.54 -4.72 -4.47
CA VAL A 575 -3.31 -5.24 -5.60
C VAL A 575 -2.77 -6.65 -5.92
N PRO A 576 -3.32 -7.72 -5.31
CA PRO A 576 -2.80 -9.08 -5.47
C PRO A 576 -2.70 -9.52 -6.93
N ASN A 577 -1.74 -10.40 -7.25
CA ASN A 577 -1.58 -10.95 -8.59
C ASN A 577 -2.15 -12.37 -8.66
N GLN A 578 -1.59 -13.30 -7.88
CA GLN A 578 -2.10 -14.66 -7.76
C GLN A 578 -2.31 -15.04 -6.29
N VAL A 579 -3.43 -15.67 -5.99
CA VAL A 579 -3.94 -15.84 -4.62
C VAL A 579 -4.38 -17.29 -4.35
N LEU A 580 -4.39 -17.68 -3.06
CA LEU A 580 -5.13 -18.89 -2.63
C LEU A 580 -6.62 -18.54 -2.54
N SER A 581 -7.47 -19.23 -3.29
CA SER A 581 -8.92 -19.02 -3.15
C SER A 581 -9.45 -19.64 -1.85
N GLN A 582 -10.55 -19.10 -1.32
CA GLN A 582 -11.30 -19.71 -0.22
C GLN A 582 -11.61 -21.20 -0.46
N ARG A 583 -12.02 -21.57 -1.68
CA ARG A 583 -12.28 -22.97 -2.07
C ARG A 583 -11.02 -23.83 -2.01
N SER A 584 -9.87 -23.31 -2.45
CA SER A 584 -8.57 -24.00 -2.33
C SER A 584 -8.19 -24.22 -0.86
N PHE A 585 -8.45 -23.23 0.00
CA PHE A 585 -8.20 -23.32 1.43
C PHE A 585 -9.10 -24.36 2.11
N GLU A 586 -10.38 -24.41 1.77
CA GLU A 586 -11.31 -25.45 2.26
C GLU A 586 -10.85 -26.86 1.85
N GLN A 587 -10.44 -27.04 0.59
CA GLN A 587 -9.92 -28.34 0.13
C GLN A 587 -8.59 -28.72 0.79
N LEU A 588 -7.72 -27.76 1.11
CA LEU A 588 -6.53 -28.03 1.91
C LEU A 588 -6.87 -28.58 3.30
N GLN A 589 -7.94 -28.09 3.91
CA GLN A 589 -8.39 -28.51 5.24
C GLN A 589 -9.23 -29.80 5.21
N ASN A 590 -9.72 -30.21 4.05
CA ASN A 590 -10.57 -31.38 3.91
C ASN A 590 -9.79 -32.67 4.16
N GLU A 591 -9.84 -33.20 5.38
CA GLU A 591 -9.16 -34.43 5.76
C GLU A 591 -9.75 -35.68 5.10
N ALA A 592 -10.93 -35.60 4.47
CA ALA A 592 -11.54 -36.73 3.76
C ALA A 592 -10.83 -37.07 2.44
N ILE A 593 -10.06 -36.14 1.88
CA ILE A 593 -9.27 -36.35 0.66
C ILE A 593 -7.77 -36.54 0.98
N GLY A 594 -7.09 -37.39 0.21
CA GLY A 594 -5.69 -37.73 0.44
C GLY A 594 -4.73 -36.52 0.41
N LEU A 595 -3.62 -36.62 1.16
CA LEU A 595 -2.62 -35.55 1.31
C LEU A 595 -2.12 -34.98 -0.02
N GLY A 596 -1.88 -35.84 -1.02
CA GLY A 596 -1.41 -35.39 -2.34
C GLY A 596 -2.41 -34.49 -3.07
N GLN A 597 -3.71 -34.69 -2.86
CA GLN A 597 -4.75 -33.83 -3.43
C GLN A 597 -4.87 -32.51 -2.67
N ARG A 598 -4.82 -32.56 -1.33
CA ARG A 598 -4.77 -31.37 -0.45
C ARG A 598 -3.57 -30.48 -0.79
N ALA A 599 -2.41 -31.07 -1.04
CA ALA A 599 -1.20 -30.36 -1.45
C ALA A 599 -1.37 -29.62 -2.79
N LYS A 600 -2.07 -30.22 -3.78
CA LYS A 600 -2.39 -29.51 -5.02
C LYS A 600 -3.26 -28.28 -4.76
N SER A 601 -4.26 -28.39 -3.90
CA SER A 601 -5.13 -27.26 -3.54
C SER A 601 -4.34 -26.13 -2.87
N TYR A 602 -3.40 -26.45 -1.98
CA TYR A 602 -2.51 -25.46 -1.37
C TYR A 602 -1.59 -24.76 -2.38
N SER A 603 -1.03 -25.50 -3.33
CA SER A 603 -0.17 -24.95 -4.38
C SER A 603 -0.92 -24.23 -5.50
N TYR A 604 -2.23 -24.45 -5.64
CA TYR A 604 -3.01 -23.88 -6.74
C TYR A 604 -3.33 -22.41 -6.49
N ARG A 605 -2.56 -21.53 -7.14
CA ARG A 605 -2.77 -20.07 -7.14
C ARG A 605 -3.61 -19.66 -8.33
N GLN A 606 -4.55 -18.74 -8.11
CA GLN A 606 -5.44 -18.22 -9.14
C GLN A 606 -5.16 -16.75 -9.38
N ASP A 607 -5.22 -16.29 -10.63
CA ASP A 607 -5.18 -14.86 -10.98
C ASP A 607 -6.29 -14.11 -10.22
N TRP A 608 -5.91 -13.11 -9.44
CA TRP A 608 -6.83 -12.32 -8.64
C TRP A 608 -7.80 -11.51 -9.51
N LEU A 609 -7.35 -11.04 -10.68
CA LEU A 609 -8.16 -10.26 -11.62
C LEU A 609 -9.04 -11.12 -12.54
N ARG A 610 -9.06 -12.46 -12.39
CA ARG A 610 -9.78 -13.40 -13.26
C ARG A 610 -11.25 -13.06 -13.47
N PHE A 611 -11.91 -12.50 -12.46
CA PHE A 611 -13.33 -12.11 -12.53
C PHE A 611 -13.58 -10.84 -13.35
N LEU A 612 -12.57 -9.98 -13.52
CA LEU A 612 -12.69 -8.71 -14.24
C LEU A 612 -12.36 -8.84 -15.73
N ARG A 613 -11.97 -10.03 -16.18
CA ARG A 613 -11.68 -10.34 -17.60
C ARG A 613 -12.88 -11.01 -18.31
N GLU A 614 -14.04 -11.04 -17.66
CA GLU A 614 -15.29 -11.59 -18.17
C GLU A 614 -15.66 -10.99 -19.54
N GLY A 615 -16.10 -11.83 -20.48
CA GLY A 615 -16.46 -11.38 -21.84
C GLY A 615 -15.31 -10.89 -22.71
N GLY A 616 -14.04 -11.01 -22.27
CA GLY A 616 -12.87 -10.52 -23.02
C GLY A 616 -12.55 -9.05 -22.75
N GLU A 617 -13.28 -8.44 -21.81
CA GLU A 617 -13.02 -7.08 -21.34
C GLU A 617 -11.67 -6.98 -20.62
N LYS A 618 -11.07 -5.78 -20.67
CA LYS A 618 -9.85 -5.51 -19.91
C LYS A 618 -10.21 -5.31 -18.43
N ALA A 619 -9.45 -5.92 -17.52
CA ALA A 619 -9.66 -5.80 -16.08
C ALA A 619 -9.78 -4.33 -15.62
N ARG A 620 -8.95 -3.42 -16.15
CA ARG A 620 -9.01 -1.97 -15.89
C ARG A 620 -10.38 -1.31 -16.15
N VAL A 621 -11.16 -1.82 -17.11
CA VAL A 621 -12.49 -1.28 -17.46
C VAL A 621 -13.50 -1.78 -16.43
N ASN A 622 -13.50 -3.09 -16.18
CA ASN A 622 -14.41 -3.71 -15.22
C ASN A 622 -14.10 -3.36 -13.76
N MET A 623 -12.87 -2.99 -13.43
CA MET A 623 -12.47 -2.56 -12.09
C MET A 623 -13.29 -1.36 -11.61
N VAL A 624 -13.63 -0.40 -12.49
CA VAL A 624 -14.51 0.74 -12.12
C VAL A 624 -15.84 0.27 -11.54
N LYS A 625 -16.39 -0.81 -12.08
CA LYS A 625 -17.73 -1.28 -11.74
C LYS A 625 -17.76 -2.33 -10.63
N TYR A 626 -16.70 -3.15 -10.55
CA TYR A 626 -16.72 -4.38 -9.74
C TYR A 626 -15.55 -4.48 -8.75
N TRP A 627 -14.81 -3.40 -8.49
CA TRP A 627 -13.72 -3.39 -7.50
C TRP A 627 -14.17 -3.83 -6.11
N ASP A 628 -15.43 -3.59 -5.72
CA ASP A 628 -15.96 -4.00 -4.42
C ASP A 628 -16.41 -5.47 -4.40
N LYS A 629 -16.46 -6.13 -5.57
CA LYS A 629 -16.95 -7.51 -5.73
C LYS A 629 -15.83 -8.55 -5.75
N ILE A 630 -14.60 -8.16 -6.08
CA ILE A 630 -13.42 -9.04 -6.05
C ILE A 630 -12.97 -9.33 -4.60
N GLY A 631 -12.23 -10.41 -4.40
CA GLY A 631 -11.88 -10.88 -3.05
C GLY A 631 -10.83 -10.03 -2.35
N ILE A 632 -10.82 -10.11 -1.02
CA ILE A 632 -9.79 -9.49 -0.16
C ILE A 632 -8.95 -10.62 0.44
N VAL A 633 -7.63 -10.49 0.34
CA VAL A 633 -6.67 -11.47 0.86
C VAL A 633 -6.46 -11.24 2.35
N VAL A 634 -6.85 -12.22 3.15
CA VAL A 634 -6.92 -12.16 4.61
C VAL A 634 -6.04 -13.26 5.21
N LYS A 635 -5.26 -12.90 6.23
CA LYS A 635 -4.47 -13.86 7.00
C LYS A 635 -5.40 -14.71 7.85
N THR A 636 -5.41 -16.01 7.57
CA THR A 636 -6.36 -16.97 8.15
C THR A 636 -5.58 -18.05 8.92
N PRO A 637 -5.90 -18.29 10.20
CA PRO A 637 -5.29 -19.38 10.96
C PRO A 637 -5.56 -20.75 10.34
N THR A 638 -4.63 -21.68 10.48
CA THR A 638 -4.80 -23.07 10.02
C THR A 638 -4.02 -24.04 10.89
N THR A 639 -4.50 -25.28 10.97
CA THR A 639 -3.78 -26.41 11.59
C THR A 639 -3.49 -27.53 10.60
N ALA A 640 -3.88 -27.34 9.33
CA ALA A 640 -3.93 -28.39 8.32
C ALA A 640 -2.55 -28.81 7.78
N LEU A 641 -1.52 -27.97 7.97
CA LEU A 641 -0.17 -28.19 7.48
C LEU A 641 0.82 -28.26 8.65
N LYS A 642 1.08 -29.48 9.11
CA LYS A 642 2.14 -29.80 10.06
C LYS A 642 3.13 -30.70 9.36
N ALA A 643 4.29 -30.17 9.00
CA ALA A 643 5.40 -30.96 8.48
C ALA A 643 6.53 -31.01 9.51
N ASP A 644 7.38 -32.04 9.42
CA ASP A 644 8.57 -32.17 10.26
C ASP A 644 9.40 -30.88 10.17
N HIS A 645 9.40 -30.10 11.26
CA HIS A 645 10.09 -28.82 11.44
C HIS A 645 9.47 -27.55 10.80
N ASN A 646 8.30 -27.64 10.14
CA ASN A 646 7.59 -26.48 9.59
C ASN A 646 6.09 -26.56 9.90
N ASN A 647 5.67 -25.84 10.94
CA ASN A 647 4.26 -25.59 11.23
C ASN A 647 3.84 -24.32 10.50
N VAL A 648 2.89 -24.46 9.58
CA VAL A 648 2.23 -23.31 8.95
C VAL A 648 0.98 -23.01 9.77
N ASP A 649 1.07 -22.02 10.65
CA ASP A 649 -0.04 -21.68 11.56
C ASP A 649 -1.05 -20.70 10.93
N HIS A 650 -0.64 -20.01 9.85
CA HIS A 650 -1.46 -19.04 9.14
C HIS A 650 -1.21 -19.09 7.64
N ILE A 651 -2.25 -18.86 6.85
CA ILE A 651 -2.19 -18.76 5.39
C ILE A 651 -2.96 -17.52 4.93
N TRP A 652 -2.46 -16.85 3.90
CA TRP A 652 -3.17 -15.76 3.23
C TRP A 652 -4.20 -16.33 2.24
N VAL A 653 -5.48 -16.00 2.43
CA VAL A 653 -6.62 -16.54 1.69
C VAL A 653 -7.42 -15.40 1.07
N GLU A 654 -7.67 -15.46 -0.24
CA GLU A 654 -8.67 -14.63 -0.90
C GLU A 654 -10.06 -15.03 -0.41
N SER A 655 -10.66 -14.14 0.37
CA SER A 655 -11.97 -14.28 0.99
C SER A 655 -12.92 -13.20 0.47
N GLN A 656 -14.20 -13.28 0.86
CA GLN A 656 -15.18 -12.21 0.63
C GLN A 656 -15.38 -11.86 -0.87
N VAL A 657 -15.16 -12.82 -1.77
CA VAL A 657 -15.52 -12.71 -3.19
C VAL A 657 -17.04 -12.70 -3.28
N ASN A 658 -17.60 -11.80 -4.10
CA ASN A 658 -19.05 -11.73 -4.26
C ASN A 658 -19.62 -13.00 -4.89
N GLU A 659 -20.74 -13.47 -4.36
CA GLU A 659 -21.41 -14.72 -4.77
C GLU A 659 -21.69 -14.79 -6.27
N ARG A 660 -21.94 -13.66 -6.95
CA ARG A 660 -22.09 -13.59 -8.41
C ARG A 660 -20.95 -14.29 -9.15
N PHE A 661 -19.73 -14.19 -8.65
CA PHE A 661 -18.54 -14.74 -9.28
C PHE A 661 -18.32 -16.22 -8.96
N LEU A 662 -18.88 -16.70 -7.86
CA LEU A 662 -18.71 -18.07 -7.37
C LEU A 662 -19.84 -19.01 -7.81
N ALA A 663 -21.01 -18.45 -8.10
CA ALA A 663 -22.17 -19.19 -8.58
C ALA A 663 -21.90 -19.84 -9.96
N ASN A 664 -22.46 -21.03 -10.13
CA ASN A 664 -22.42 -21.91 -11.28
C ASN A 664 -20.99 -22.27 -11.71
N ASP A 665 -20.08 -22.46 -10.75
CA ASP A 665 -18.72 -22.92 -11.03
C ASP A 665 -18.70 -24.41 -11.38
N THR A 666 -18.91 -24.69 -12.67
CA THR A 666 -18.93 -26.05 -13.21
C THR A 666 -17.59 -26.77 -13.03
N SER A 667 -16.47 -26.04 -13.02
CA SER A 667 -15.14 -26.64 -12.89
C SER A 667 -14.89 -27.14 -11.46
N TYR A 668 -15.30 -26.35 -10.45
CA TYR A 668 -15.23 -26.77 -9.07
C TYR A 668 -16.19 -27.93 -8.78
N ARG A 669 -17.42 -27.88 -9.29
CA ARG A 669 -18.37 -29.01 -9.22
C ARG A 669 -17.81 -30.28 -9.84
N GLN A 670 -17.14 -30.17 -10.99
CA GLN A 670 -16.50 -31.32 -11.63
C GLN A 670 -15.39 -31.90 -10.76
N LEU A 671 -14.56 -31.05 -10.14
CA LEU A 671 -13.51 -31.49 -9.22
C LEU A 671 -14.10 -32.29 -8.04
N LEU A 672 -15.11 -31.74 -7.35
CA LEU A 672 -15.74 -32.41 -6.21
C LEU A 672 -16.34 -33.78 -6.59
N ASN A 673 -16.99 -33.87 -7.76
CA ASN A 673 -17.52 -35.14 -8.26
C ASN A 673 -16.41 -36.17 -8.54
N LEU A 674 -15.25 -35.74 -9.04
CA LEU A 674 -14.12 -36.61 -9.31
C LEU A 674 -13.42 -37.06 -8.02
N GLU A 675 -13.30 -36.16 -7.03
CA GLU A 675 -12.75 -36.50 -5.72
C GLU A 675 -13.65 -37.51 -4.99
N ASN A 676 -14.98 -37.40 -5.17
CA ASN A 676 -15.93 -38.38 -4.65
C ASN A 676 -15.76 -39.80 -5.24
N LEU A 677 -15.04 -39.98 -6.35
CA LEU A 677 -14.75 -41.32 -6.90
C LEU A 677 -13.89 -42.17 -5.98
N ALA A 678 -13.02 -41.55 -5.16
CA ALA A 678 -12.16 -42.26 -4.21
C ALA A 678 -12.99 -43.13 -3.23
N HIS A 679 -14.25 -42.77 -3.00
CA HIS A 679 -15.18 -43.48 -2.11
C HIS A 679 -15.80 -44.74 -2.73
N PHE A 680 -15.78 -44.91 -4.05
CA PHE A 680 -16.44 -46.05 -4.72
C PHE A 680 -15.59 -47.32 -4.79
N GLU A 681 -14.28 -47.26 -4.54
CA GLU A 681 -13.38 -48.43 -4.69
C GLU A 681 -12.82 -49.01 -3.38
N GLY A 682 -13.14 -48.45 -2.21
CA GLY A 682 -12.63 -48.98 -0.92
C GLY A 682 -11.09 -49.01 -0.83
N ASN A 683 -10.42 -48.15 -1.60
CA ASN A 683 -8.98 -48.15 -1.79
C ASN A 683 -8.33 -47.14 -0.81
N ASP A 684 -7.63 -47.68 0.19
CA ASP A 684 -7.11 -46.97 1.38
C ASP A 684 -6.08 -45.86 1.06
N LEU A 685 -5.48 -45.87 -0.14
CA LEU A 685 -4.44 -44.92 -0.54
C LEU A 685 -4.96 -43.50 -0.88
N MET A 686 -6.28 -43.34 -1.06
CA MET A 686 -6.90 -42.09 -1.52
C MET A 686 -7.96 -41.54 -0.57
N LEU A 687 -8.25 -42.25 0.53
CA LEU A 687 -9.33 -41.94 1.47
C LEU A 687 -8.79 -41.39 2.79
N GLY A 688 -9.44 -40.35 3.30
CA GLY A 688 -9.26 -39.85 4.67
C GLY A 688 -10.13 -40.58 5.70
N GLU A 689 -9.83 -40.41 6.99
CA GLU A 689 -10.45 -41.18 8.10
C GLU A 689 -11.97 -40.94 8.29
N ASN A 690 -12.55 -39.90 7.69
CA ASN A 690 -13.96 -39.51 7.87
C ASN A 690 -14.66 -39.23 6.53
N ALA A 691 -15.25 -40.24 5.90
CA ALA A 691 -15.91 -40.10 4.60
C ALA A 691 -17.43 -40.30 4.67
N VAL A 692 -18.21 -39.21 4.77
CA VAL A 692 -19.54 -39.00 4.13
C VAL A 692 -19.88 -37.50 4.12
N THR A 693 -20.16 -36.92 2.96
CA THR A 693 -21.46 -36.31 2.57
C THR A 693 -21.37 -35.54 1.25
N ASN A 694 -22.46 -35.54 0.47
CA ASN A 694 -22.66 -34.62 -0.67
C ASN A 694 -22.84 -33.15 -0.22
N GLU A 695 -22.53 -32.81 1.03
CA GLU A 695 -22.80 -31.49 1.63
C GLU A 695 -22.17 -30.35 0.84
N GLN A 696 -20.97 -30.53 0.28
CA GLN A 696 -20.33 -29.50 -0.55
C GLN A 696 -21.07 -29.30 -1.89
N LEU A 697 -21.55 -30.39 -2.52
CA LEU A 697 -22.35 -30.28 -3.75
C LEU A 697 -23.73 -29.68 -3.46
N ASP A 698 -24.37 -30.08 -2.36
CA ASP A 698 -25.65 -29.53 -1.89
C ASP A 698 -25.51 -28.04 -1.51
N LEU A 699 -24.37 -27.62 -0.96
CA LEU A 699 -24.06 -26.23 -0.68
C LEU A 699 -23.94 -25.43 -1.98
N LEU A 700 -23.22 -25.95 -2.98
CA LEU A 700 -23.13 -25.30 -4.29
C LEU A 700 -24.51 -25.19 -4.97
N ASP A 701 -25.40 -26.18 -4.82
CA ASP A 701 -26.77 -26.11 -5.32
C ASP A 701 -27.55 -24.97 -4.65
N LYS A 702 -27.41 -24.79 -3.34
CA LYS A 702 -28.01 -23.67 -2.61
C LYS A 702 -27.42 -22.32 -3.01
N GLU A 703 -26.10 -22.21 -3.20
CA GLU A 703 -25.45 -21.00 -3.70
C GLU A 703 -25.98 -20.63 -5.09
N ASP A 704 -26.17 -21.62 -5.97
CA ASP A 704 -26.68 -21.39 -7.33
C ASP A 704 -28.15 -20.97 -7.33
N GLU A 705 -28.97 -21.55 -6.44
CA GLU A 705 -30.35 -21.15 -6.20
C GLU A 705 -30.43 -19.71 -5.67
N GLN A 706 -29.64 -19.37 -4.64
CA GLN A 706 -29.60 -18.03 -4.05
C GLN A 706 -29.14 -16.98 -5.05
N ALA A 707 -28.09 -17.25 -5.82
CA ALA A 707 -27.64 -16.34 -6.87
C ALA A 707 -28.71 -16.13 -7.94
N CYS A 708 -29.48 -17.18 -8.29
CA CYS A 708 -30.59 -17.08 -9.23
C CYS A 708 -31.75 -16.24 -8.68
N GLU A 709 -32.13 -16.44 -7.41
CA GLU A 709 -33.18 -15.67 -6.72
C GLU A 709 -32.82 -14.17 -6.61
N GLN A 710 -31.54 -13.86 -6.39
CA GLN A 710 -31.02 -12.49 -6.37
C GLN A 710 -30.91 -11.85 -7.77
N GLY A 711 -31.22 -12.60 -8.84
CA GLY A 711 -31.09 -12.13 -10.22
C GLY A 711 -29.64 -11.88 -10.65
N LEU A 712 -28.66 -12.50 -9.99
CA LEU A 712 -27.26 -12.37 -10.34
C LEU A 712 -27.02 -13.04 -11.70
N THR A 713 -26.65 -12.24 -12.71
CA THR A 713 -26.38 -12.76 -14.04
C THR A 713 -25.12 -13.63 -14.04
N ARG A 714 -25.22 -14.84 -14.61
CA ARG A 714 -24.06 -15.71 -14.87
C ARG A 714 -22.96 -14.95 -15.61
N ARG A 715 -21.70 -15.31 -15.34
CA ARG A 715 -20.54 -14.78 -16.05
C ARG A 715 -20.73 -14.94 -17.57
N LYS A 716 -20.56 -13.85 -18.31
CA LYS A 716 -20.48 -13.82 -19.77
C LYS A 716 -19.19 -14.52 -20.21
N ILE A 717 -19.37 -15.57 -20.99
CA ILE A 717 -18.28 -16.24 -21.67
C ILE A 717 -18.11 -15.56 -23.02
N THR A 718 -16.87 -15.18 -23.36
CA THR A 718 -16.57 -14.69 -24.71
C THR A 718 -16.92 -15.77 -25.72
N ILE A 719 -17.87 -15.48 -26.61
CA ILE A 719 -18.13 -16.37 -27.74
C ILE A 719 -17.19 -16.01 -28.89
N ARG A 720 -16.80 -17.01 -29.68
CA ARG A 720 -15.85 -16.85 -30.80
C ARG A 720 -16.25 -15.75 -31.80
N GLN A 721 -17.55 -15.40 -31.87
CA GLN A 721 -18.06 -14.35 -32.73
C GLN A 721 -17.68 -12.94 -32.25
N ASP A 722 -17.43 -12.75 -30.95
CA ASP A 722 -17.10 -11.45 -30.33
C ASP A 722 -15.60 -11.13 -30.35
N GLN A 723 -14.77 -12.04 -30.89
CA GLN A 723 -13.31 -11.89 -30.96
C GLN A 723 -12.79 -11.32 -32.30
N ASN A 724 -13.69 -11.07 -33.26
CA ASN A 724 -13.41 -10.40 -34.55
C ASN A 724 -14.00 -8.99 -34.55
#